data_AF-A0AAV4F6P8-F1
#
_entry.id   AF-A0AAV4F6P8-F1
#
_cell.length_a   1.000
_cell.length_b   1.000
_cell.length_c   1.000
_cell.angle_alpha   90.00
_cell.angle_beta   90.00
_cell.angle_gamma   90.00
#
_symmetry.space_group_name_H-M   'P 1'
#
loop_
_entity.id
_entity.type
_entity.pdbx_description
1 polymer ?
#
loop_
_entity_poly.entity_id
_entity_poly.type
_entity_poly.pdbx_seq_one_letter_code
_entity_poly.pdbx_strand_id
1 'polypeptide(L)'
;MLGTGVTDALIVPTAQTSSATVSLLKIRYALDRCNRYADCADSSDEFSCNTPIVPTARTSSAAVSLLKIRYALDRCNRYADCADSSDEFSCNCTSAEFRCVTNGQCVALSDVCNQVADCVDRSDESDCEPQCRDFEFVCDDRCADNSLRCDGRRDCFDGKDEDGCPPAPISECPPTQFQCKSGNCVDLDAKCDGNTDCPDASDEADCPPPEPCRDTEFTCQNGNCVSLDATCDGNDDCLDASDEAGCPATCSSDEFTCGDGQCISRRQRCNRQQDCRDASDEDNCPCADDEFTCADNSRCLPPGYRCNGNPECRDGSDEDGCPARCADDEFTCANGQCAPGYSRCDGQIQCGDSSDERGCRDPTVVTGIYVSPREMRKRVGTIASFICQAMPPQAEISGSRLTIGNLRPEDSGDYKCVVNSARGPVEAHARLSVEYAGPSVIDPGPDGPCGRDQSTCGNGQCIPRDYVCDGEADCTDGSDESQCNDDDDDDDDDYDDDDDDVDYGGDDEDVVAVHDDSVSAVVIVVIAVVVVAVVVVVVAIVGVSLPCEPNEFRCDNGRCAVKIWRCDGDDDCLDGSDEKECPTREPGAPCRADEFTCATGDQCVPASYQCDDENDCFDRSDERGCIKPTIIRPPEQEINVEINGTFTIRCDAVGVPTPLIVWRLNWGNIPQGPRVTVTSINGRGTLTVRNAVLEDAGAYTCEALNNKASIFAIPDALIIVRRTPGICRAPLFNANALTPRDCIRCFCYGQTQTCLSSNLQYSQITLGQQVAIVRRDTLEPADSNFVQYIPVSREFQVTDFNTILRTGSYYWSLPYQFLSKRISSYGGELTYQVYYEVDTFDVPTDDPDVIIQGNGITLYHKSRSEFAPNRPTTVKVRLLESEWIVSPDTRLTGPISDYATREQMMQALENVTTILVRATYDNRQSLIRLGNVLLATGVPQETGLGRAFAVEDCTCPPGYSGLSCEECAPGFFRVDGGRYGRQCVACNCNGHSTECDAFTGICRNCRDNTQGPYCDQCVSGYVGDPRSGSQDACRPCECPLSNPENQWVSLYVSIAQSL
;
A
#
# COMPACT_ATOMS: atom_id res chain seq x y z
N MET A 1 -73.63 -42.73 -34.36
CA MET A 1 -72.69 -43.23 -35.40
C MET A 1 -71.71 -42.12 -35.74
N LEU A 2 -70.49 -42.31 -36.23
CA LEU A 2 -69.49 -43.41 -36.26
C LEU A 2 -68.18 -42.74 -36.78
N GLY A 3 -66.95 -43.16 -36.49
CA GLY A 3 -66.48 -44.20 -35.57
C GLY A 3 -65.11 -44.77 -36.00
N THR A 4 -64.26 -45.12 -35.03
CA THR A 4 -63.18 -46.16 -35.07
C THR A 4 -62.02 -46.07 -36.08
N GLY A 5 -60.76 -46.32 -35.64
CA GLY A 5 -59.68 -46.83 -36.52
C GLY A 5 -58.21 -46.55 -36.14
N VAL A 6 -57.47 -47.58 -35.71
CA VAL A 6 -56.07 -47.66 -35.21
C VAL A 6 -55.00 -47.75 -36.34
N THR A 7 -53.73 -47.31 -36.12
CA THR A 7 -52.42 -48.09 -36.23
C THR A 7 -51.13 -47.26 -36.50
N ASP A 8 -49.98 -47.81 -36.08
CA ASP A 8 -48.59 -47.29 -36.15
C ASP A 8 -47.94 -47.19 -37.55
N ALA A 9 -46.90 -46.34 -37.71
CA ALA A 9 -45.52 -46.73 -38.13
C ALA A 9 -44.55 -45.55 -38.49
N LEU A 10 -43.46 -45.43 -37.72
CA LEU A 10 -42.03 -45.31 -38.13
C LEU A 10 -41.54 -44.54 -39.41
N ILE A 11 -40.52 -43.68 -39.21
CA ILE A 11 -39.36 -43.26 -40.09
C ILE A 11 -39.21 -41.74 -40.45
N VAL A 12 -37.95 -41.28 -40.27
CA VAL A 12 -37.20 -40.00 -40.47
C VAL A 12 -37.09 -39.58 -41.97
N PRO A 13 -36.79 -38.32 -42.47
CA PRO A 13 -35.98 -37.18 -41.91
C PRO A 13 -36.37 -35.68 -42.21
N THR A 14 -35.49 -34.74 -41.77
CA THR A 14 -35.13 -33.37 -42.29
C THR A 14 -35.72 -32.05 -41.70
N ALA A 15 -34.83 -31.04 -41.60
CA ALA A 15 -34.96 -29.57 -41.38
C ALA A 15 -35.80 -29.04 -40.17
N GLN A 16 -35.19 -28.48 -39.11
CA GLN A 16 -34.66 -27.11 -38.92
C GLN A 16 -35.68 -25.95 -38.85
N THR A 17 -36.04 -25.53 -37.62
CA THR A 17 -36.09 -24.13 -37.09
C THR A 17 -36.46 -24.19 -35.60
N SER A 18 -35.81 -23.40 -34.73
CA SER A 18 -35.99 -23.46 -33.27
C SER A 18 -36.87 -22.34 -32.69
N SER A 19 -38.11 -22.67 -32.31
CA SER A 19 -39.04 -21.78 -31.59
C SER A 19 -38.86 -21.92 -30.07
N ALA A 20 -37.91 -21.17 -29.47
CA ALA A 20 -37.60 -21.25 -28.03
C ALA A 20 -38.38 -20.26 -27.14
N THR A 21 -38.92 -19.17 -27.70
CA THR A 21 -39.48 -18.03 -26.93
C THR A 21 -40.92 -18.21 -26.47
N VAL A 22 -41.73 -19.05 -27.12
CA VAL A 22 -43.18 -19.18 -26.84
C VAL A 22 -43.49 -20.08 -25.63
N SER A 23 -42.53 -20.87 -25.15
CA SER A 23 -42.77 -21.88 -24.09
C SER A 23 -42.65 -21.35 -22.66
N LEU A 24 -41.87 -20.28 -22.42
CA LEU A 24 -41.59 -19.79 -21.05
C LEU A 24 -42.71 -18.93 -20.45
N LEU A 25 -43.43 -18.14 -21.26
CA LEU A 25 -44.50 -17.27 -20.76
C LEU A 25 -45.68 -18.07 -20.18
N LYS A 26 -46.04 -19.20 -20.79
CA LYS A 26 -47.15 -20.07 -20.33
C LYS A 26 -46.82 -20.81 -19.04
N ILE A 27 -45.55 -21.09 -18.77
CA ILE A 27 -45.10 -21.75 -17.53
C ILE A 27 -45.18 -20.78 -16.34
N ARG A 28 -44.78 -19.50 -16.51
CA ARG A 28 -44.96 -18.47 -15.48
C ARG A 28 -46.44 -18.24 -15.12
N TYR A 29 -47.33 -18.19 -16.11
CA TYR A 29 -48.76 -17.98 -15.86
C TYR A 29 -49.47 -19.17 -15.20
N ALA A 30 -48.95 -20.39 -15.34
CA ALA A 30 -49.48 -21.58 -14.66
C ALA A 30 -49.00 -21.68 -13.19
N LEU A 31 -47.73 -21.32 -12.92
CA LEU A 31 -47.15 -21.37 -11.58
C LEU A 31 -47.77 -20.35 -10.61
N ASP A 32 -48.12 -19.14 -11.08
CA ASP A 32 -48.74 -18.10 -10.23
C ASP A 32 -50.16 -18.46 -9.74
N ARG A 33 -50.77 -19.52 -10.30
CA ARG A 33 -52.15 -19.97 -9.98
C ARG A 33 -52.28 -21.18 -9.05
N CYS A 34 -51.37 -22.18 -9.04
CA CYS A 34 -51.45 -23.22 -7.99
C CYS A 34 -50.94 -22.67 -6.61
N ASN A 35 -50.23 -21.52 -6.59
CA ASN A 35 -49.46 -21.02 -5.43
C ASN A 35 -50.25 -20.11 -4.45
N ARG A 36 -51.57 -20.30 -4.28
CA ARG A 36 -52.39 -19.35 -3.48
C ARG A 36 -53.53 -19.93 -2.62
N TYR A 37 -53.82 -21.24 -2.64
CA TYR A 37 -55.03 -21.78 -1.98
C TYR A 37 -55.01 -23.30 -1.64
N ALA A 38 -53.86 -23.97 -1.48
CA ALA A 38 -53.79 -25.45 -1.59
C ALA A 38 -53.30 -26.25 -0.36
N ASP A 39 -53.04 -25.64 0.80
CA ASP A 39 -52.35 -26.34 1.92
C ASP A 39 -53.20 -26.65 3.17
N CYS A 40 -54.51 -26.37 3.18
CA CYS A 40 -55.42 -26.88 4.23
C CYS A 40 -56.23 -28.09 3.75
N ALA A 41 -56.16 -29.19 4.51
CA ALA A 41 -56.67 -30.50 4.11
C ALA A 41 -58.20 -30.71 4.24
N ASP A 42 -59.03 -29.73 3.85
CA ASP A 42 -60.42 -30.01 3.47
C ASP A 42 -61.05 -28.89 2.61
N SER A 43 -60.91 -28.97 1.29
CA SER A 43 -61.91 -28.40 0.37
C SER A 43 -62.02 -29.25 -0.90
N SER A 44 -63.23 -29.73 -1.15
CA SER A 44 -63.56 -30.52 -2.33
C SER A 44 -63.94 -29.60 -3.49
N ASP A 45 -63.08 -29.49 -4.50
CA ASP A 45 -63.50 -29.19 -5.88
C ASP A 45 -62.44 -29.59 -6.92
N GLU A 46 -62.89 -29.92 -8.12
CA GLU A 46 -62.24 -30.89 -9.01
C GLU A 46 -61.41 -30.25 -10.16
N PHE A 47 -60.15 -29.82 -9.90
CA PHE A 47 -59.16 -29.58 -10.96
C PHE A 47 -57.73 -29.93 -10.53
N SER A 48 -57.09 -30.86 -11.25
CA SER A 48 -55.85 -31.52 -10.83
C SER A 48 -54.57 -30.81 -11.30
N CYS A 49 -53.73 -30.28 -10.38
CA CYS A 49 -52.32 -29.92 -10.67
C CYS A 49 -51.40 -31.18 -10.81
N ASN A 50 -51.93 -32.40 -11.05
CA ASN A 50 -51.16 -33.66 -11.22
C ASN A 50 -51.20 -34.22 -12.66
N THR A 51 -50.22 -33.83 -13.49
CA THR A 51 -49.79 -34.62 -14.67
C THR A 51 -48.26 -34.62 -14.78
N PRO A 52 -47.59 -35.78 -14.96
CA PRO A 52 -46.13 -35.86 -14.95
C PRO A 52 -45.51 -35.45 -16.30
N ILE A 53 -44.64 -34.44 -16.28
CA ILE A 53 -43.80 -34.09 -17.44
C ILE A 53 -42.56 -34.99 -17.42
N VAL A 54 -42.56 -36.04 -18.26
CA VAL A 54 -41.38 -36.90 -18.45
C VAL A 54 -40.39 -36.20 -19.40
N PRO A 55 -39.12 -35.96 -18.98
CA PRO A 55 -38.14 -35.31 -19.84
C PRO A 55 -37.64 -36.26 -20.93
N THR A 56 -37.63 -35.80 -22.19
CA THR A 56 -36.84 -36.45 -23.24
C THR A 56 -35.40 -35.92 -23.24
N ALA A 57 -34.46 -36.79 -23.60
CA ALA A 57 -33.06 -36.64 -23.20
C ALA A 57 -32.30 -35.50 -23.90
N ARG A 58 -32.31 -34.30 -23.29
CA ARG A 58 -31.26 -33.25 -23.42
C ARG A 58 -31.40 -32.12 -22.38
N THR A 59 -31.45 -32.47 -21.09
CA THR A 59 -31.35 -31.52 -19.97
C THR A 59 -30.40 -32.06 -18.91
N SER A 60 -29.42 -31.25 -18.49
CA SER A 60 -28.37 -31.67 -17.55
C SER A 60 -28.88 -31.82 -16.11
N SER A 61 -28.22 -32.68 -15.34
CA SER A 61 -28.65 -33.11 -13.99
C SER A 61 -28.74 -32.00 -12.94
N ALA A 62 -28.24 -30.79 -13.21
CA ALA A 62 -28.26 -29.68 -12.25
C ALA A 62 -29.67 -29.06 -12.08
N ALA A 63 -30.49 -29.05 -13.14
CA ALA A 63 -31.80 -28.39 -13.11
C ALA A 63 -32.85 -29.14 -12.28
N VAL A 64 -32.75 -30.47 -12.17
CA VAL A 64 -33.72 -31.31 -11.45
C VAL A 64 -33.47 -31.30 -9.93
N SER A 65 -32.23 -31.13 -9.49
CA SER A 65 -31.87 -31.07 -8.06
C SER A 65 -32.33 -29.78 -7.40
N LEU A 66 -32.25 -28.64 -8.10
CA LEU A 66 -32.66 -27.33 -7.57
C LEU A 66 -34.19 -27.19 -7.41
N LEU A 67 -35.01 -27.95 -8.16
CA LEU A 67 -36.47 -27.90 -8.01
C LEU A 67 -37.01 -28.67 -6.79
N LYS A 68 -36.26 -29.64 -6.24
CA LYS A 68 -36.72 -30.42 -5.08
C LYS A 68 -36.49 -29.71 -3.74
N ILE A 69 -35.46 -28.86 -3.66
CA ILE A 69 -35.11 -28.16 -2.41
C ILE A 69 -36.14 -27.05 -2.09
N ARG A 70 -36.68 -26.38 -3.10
CA ARG A 70 -37.69 -25.32 -2.91
C ARG A 70 -39.09 -25.82 -2.53
N TYR A 71 -39.39 -27.11 -2.68
CA TYR A 71 -40.70 -27.69 -2.35
C TYR A 71 -40.77 -28.25 -0.92
N ALA A 72 -39.68 -28.18 -0.16
CA ALA A 72 -39.56 -28.74 1.19
C ALA A 72 -39.44 -27.68 2.30
N LEU A 73 -39.40 -26.39 1.95
CA LEU A 73 -39.20 -25.27 2.89
C LEU A 73 -40.49 -24.62 3.40
N ASP A 74 -41.64 -24.92 2.78
CA ASP A 74 -42.97 -24.33 3.11
C ASP A 74 -43.88 -25.27 3.93
N ARG A 75 -43.31 -26.32 4.57
CA ARG A 75 -44.06 -27.26 5.45
C ARG A 75 -43.54 -27.34 6.89
N CYS A 76 -42.42 -26.70 7.17
CA CYS A 76 -41.75 -26.71 8.48
C CYS A 76 -41.21 -25.30 8.72
N ASN A 77 -42.11 -24.32 8.88
CA ASN A 77 -41.79 -22.89 8.99
C ASN A 77 -41.96 -22.35 10.43
N ARG A 78 -42.37 -23.22 11.38
CA ARG A 78 -42.70 -22.93 12.79
C ARG A 78 -43.93 -22.02 13.00
N TYR A 79 -44.73 -21.78 11.97
CA TYR A 79 -45.97 -21.02 12.03
C TYR A 79 -47.13 -21.97 11.74
N ALA A 80 -48.15 -22.00 12.61
CA ALA A 80 -49.32 -22.85 12.42
C ALA A 80 -50.25 -22.23 11.37
N ASP A 81 -49.93 -22.42 10.10
CA ASP A 81 -50.71 -21.92 8.97
C ASP A 81 -52.01 -22.72 8.78
N CYS A 82 -52.06 -23.97 9.29
CA CYS A 82 -53.27 -24.77 9.44
C CYS A 82 -53.91 -24.67 10.84
N ALA A 83 -55.25 -24.58 10.89
CA ALA A 83 -56.02 -24.43 12.13
C ALA A 83 -55.98 -25.64 13.09
N ASP A 84 -55.42 -26.78 12.67
CA ASP A 84 -55.16 -27.97 13.47
C ASP A 84 -53.66 -28.32 13.59
N SER A 85 -52.77 -27.46 13.06
CA SER A 85 -51.30 -27.62 13.05
C SER A 85 -50.81 -28.93 12.41
N SER A 86 -51.56 -29.49 11.46
CA SER A 86 -51.25 -30.75 10.77
C SER A 86 -50.08 -30.68 9.78
N ASP A 87 -49.65 -29.48 9.42
CA ASP A 87 -48.48 -29.15 8.60
C ASP A 87 -47.15 -29.53 9.26
N GLU A 88 -46.97 -29.19 10.54
CA GLU A 88 -45.70 -29.36 11.28
C GLU A 88 -45.46 -30.80 11.84
N PHE A 89 -46.45 -31.70 11.75
CA PHE A 89 -46.45 -32.99 12.48
C PHE A 89 -45.44 -34.05 11.99
N SER A 90 -44.64 -33.75 10.96
CA SER A 90 -43.68 -34.70 10.35
C SER A 90 -42.29 -34.10 10.05
N CYS A 91 -41.91 -33.03 10.75
CA CYS A 91 -40.59 -32.41 10.65
C CYS A 91 -39.58 -33.15 11.58
N ASN A 92 -38.31 -33.25 11.16
CA ASN A 92 -37.23 -33.87 11.94
C ASN A 92 -36.26 -32.78 12.39
N CYS A 93 -36.03 -32.64 13.69
CA CYS A 93 -35.24 -31.53 14.24
C CYS A 93 -33.81 -31.49 13.68
N THR A 94 -33.28 -30.27 13.51
CA THR A 94 -31.91 -30.04 13.05
C THR A 94 -30.91 -30.28 14.18
N SER A 95 -29.61 -30.35 13.84
CA SER A 95 -28.54 -30.58 14.83
C SER A 95 -28.29 -29.44 15.82
N ALA A 96 -29.10 -28.37 15.77
CA ALA A 96 -29.06 -27.22 16.68
C ALA A 96 -30.32 -27.11 17.56
N GLU A 97 -31.19 -28.13 17.55
CA GLU A 97 -32.48 -28.16 18.22
C GLU A 97 -32.65 -29.44 19.05
N PHE A 98 -33.24 -29.32 20.24
CA PHE A 98 -33.63 -30.43 21.07
C PHE A 98 -35.08 -30.84 20.79
N ARG A 99 -35.35 -32.15 20.78
CA ARG A 99 -36.65 -32.71 20.41
C ARG A 99 -37.42 -33.13 21.66
N CYS A 100 -38.42 -32.35 22.04
CA CYS A 100 -39.31 -32.63 23.17
C CYS A 100 -39.90 -34.05 23.08
N VAL A 101 -39.86 -34.79 24.19
CA VAL A 101 -40.10 -36.24 24.20
C VAL A 101 -41.55 -36.61 23.88
N THR A 102 -42.52 -35.84 24.35
CA THR A 102 -43.95 -36.19 24.28
C THR A 102 -44.65 -35.77 22.98
N ASN A 103 -44.28 -34.62 22.40
CA ASN A 103 -44.93 -34.09 21.18
C ASN A 103 -43.99 -33.97 19.96
N GLY A 104 -42.68 -34.19 20.12
CA GLY A 104 -41.71 -34.09 19.03
C GLY A 104 -41.39 -32.66 18.57
N GLN A 105 -41.87 -31.64 19.30
CA GLN A 105 -41.56 -30.22 19.08
C GLN A 105 -40.06 -29.99 19.19
N CYS A 106 -39.52 -29.14 18.31
CA CYS A 106 -38.11 -28.76 18.32
C CYS A 106 -37.95 -27.42 19.07
N VAL A 107 -37.27 -27.43 20.20
CA VAL A 107 -36.82 -26.21 20.93
C VAL A 107 -35.33 -25.96 20.63
N ALA A 108 -34.80 -24.75 20.79
CA ALA A 108 -33.39 -24.52 20.49
C ALA A 108 -32.49 -25.15 21.58
N LEU A 109 -31.25 -25.50 21.26
CA LEU A 109 -30.30 -25.98 22.28
C LEU A 109 -29.93 -24.92 23.35
N SER A 110 -30.24 -23.64 23.11
CA SER A 110 -30.20 -22.58 24.13
C SER A 110 -31.31 -22.67 25.15
N ASP A 111 -32.36 -23.43 24.83
CA ASP A 111 -33.61 -23.54 25.56
C ASP A 111 -33.70 -24.91 26.27
N VAL A 112 -32.52 -25.48 26.57
CA VAL A 112 -32.31 -26.77 27.24
C VAL A 112 -31.40 -26.50 28.42
N CYS A 113 -31.77 -26.97 29.61
CA CYS A 113 -31.07 -26.69 30.86
C CYS A 113 -30.97 -25.18 31.20
N ASN A 114 -31.94 -24.37 30.76
CA ASN A 114 -32.06 -22.93 31.03
C ASN A 114 -32.96 -22.61 32.26
N GLN A 115 -33.52 -23.61 32.94
CA GLN A 115 -34.50 -23.52 34.05
C GLN A 115 -35.89 -22.98 33.68
N VAL A 116 -36.17 -22.83 32.39
CA VAL A 116 -37.47 -22.48 31.80
C VAL A 116 -38.05 -23.73 31.14
N ALA A 117 -39.38 -23.81 31.09
CA ALA A 117 -40.09 -25.01 30.61
C ALA A 117 -40.58 -24.77 29.17
N ASP A 118 -39.69 -24.93 28.21
CA ASP A 118 -39.92 -24.64 26.80
C ASP A 118 -40.49 -25.87 26.05
N CYS A 119 -40.21 -27.08 26.53
CA CYS A 119 -40.98 -28.29 26.23
C CYS A 119 -42.21 -28.43 27.15
N VAL A 120 -43.35 -28.81 26.55
CA VAL A 120 -44.65 -29.02 27.24
C VAL A 120 -44.58 -30.07 28.37
N ASP A 121 -43.63 -31.00 28.28
CA ASP A 121 -43.38 -32.07 29.25
C ASP A 121 -42.16 -31.85 30.16
N ARG A 122 -41.47 -30.70 30.03
CA ARG A 122 -40.19 -30.39 30.70
C ARG A 122 -39.03 -31.35 30.41
N SER A 123 -39.05 -32.02 29.24
CA SER A 123 -37.96 -32.94 28.86
C SER A 123 -36.62 -32.25 28.53
N ASP A 124 -36.67 -30.96 28.21
CA ASP A 124 -35.58 -29.99 28.08
C ASP A 124 -34.86 -29.66 29.40
N GLU A 125 -35.57 -29.80 30.53
CA GLU A 125 -35.08 -29.48 31.88
C GLU A 125 -34.80 -30.72 32.75
N SER A 126 -34.76 -31.90 32.12
CA SER A 126 -34.50 -33.17 32.80
C SER A 126 -33.21 -33.82 32.28
N ASP A 127 -32.24 -33.98 33.17
CA ASP A 127 -30.93 -34.64 32.97
C ASP A 127 -29.81 -33.72 32.40
N CYS A 128 -29.40 -32.72 33.20
CA CYS A 128 -28.38 -31.72 32.87
C CYS A 128 -27.08 -31.95 33.66
N GLU A 129 -25.98 -32.33 32.99
CA GLU A 129 -24.61 -32.38 33.58
C GLU A 129 -23.84 -31.06 33.32
N PRO A 130 -23.00 -30.58 34.26
CA PRO A 130 -22.33 -29.29 34.15
C PRO A 130 -21.15 -29.32 33.16
N GLN A 131 -21.13 -28.37 32.21
CA GLN A 131 -20.00 -28.16 31.30
C GLN A 131 -19.18 -26.92 31.69
N CYS A 132 -17.87 -27.09 31.80
CA CYS A 132 -16.90 -26.03 32.11
C CYS A 132 -16.19 -25.53 30.85
N ARG A 133 -15.58 -24.33 30.93
CA ARG A 133 -14.86 -23.71 29.80
C ARG A 133 -13.51 -24.41 29.55
N ASP A 134 -12.90 -24.19 28.38
CA ASP A 134 -11.65 -24.87 27.97
C ASP A 134 -10.44 -24.64 28.91
N PHE A 135 -10.48 -23.59 29.74
CA PHE A 135 -9.48 -23.23 30.74
C PHE A 135 -9.95 -23.49 32.19
N GLU A 136 -11.10 -24.11 32.37
CA GLU A 136 -11.68 -24.50 33.67
C GLU A 136 -11.86 -26.03 33.72
N PHE A 137 -11.91 -26.62 34.92
CA PHE A 137 -12.17 -28.03 35.12
C PHE A 137 -13.21 -28.30 36.20
N VAL A 138 -13.82 -29.49 36.16
CA VAL A 138 -14.79 -29.93 37.16
C VAL A 138 -14.09 -30.26 38.49
N CYS A 139 -14.41 -29.47 39.50
CA CYS A 139 -13.92 -29.51 40.88
C CYS A 139 -15.14 -29.48 41.81
N ASP A 140 -15.49 -30.63 42.40
CA ASP A 140 -16.70 -30.83 43.24
C ASP A 140 -17.98 -30.19 42.65
N ASP A 141 -18.39 -30.66 41.47
CA ASP A 141 -19.58 -30.24 40.73
C ASP A 141 -19.64 -28.72 40.41
N ARG A 142 -18.48 -28.05 40.41
CA ARG A 142 -18.29 -26.66 40.00
C ARG A 142 -17.11 -26.54 39.03
N CYS A 143 -17.07 -25.45 38.27
CA CYS A 143 -15.95 -25.13 37.40
C CYS A 143 -14.90 -24.31 38.17
N ALA A 144 -13.67 -24.82 38.21
CA ALA A 144 -12.50 -24.18 38.83
C ALA A 144 -11.43 -23.93 37.76
N ASP A 145 -10.66 -22.85 37.88
CA ASP A 145 -9.63 -22.49 36.88
C ASP A 145 -8.52 -23.55 36.83
N ASN A 146 -8.02 -23.89 35.63
CA ASN A 146 -6.90 -24.82 35.48
C ASN A 146 -5.61 -24.34 36.17
N SER A 147 -5.49 -23.06 36.56
CA SER A 147 -4.43 -22.56 37.43
C SER A 147 -4.37 -23.24 38.80
N LEU A 148 -5.47 -23.86 39.24
CA LEU A 148 -5.59 -24.60 40.49
C LEU A 148 -5.26 -26.10 40.33
N ARG A 149 -4.87 -26.57 39.14
CA ARG A 149 -4.37 -27.94 38.95
C ARG A 149 -2.87 -27.99 39.21
N CYS A 150 -2.42 -28.89 40.08
CA CYS A 150 -1.01 -29.10 40.37
C CYS A 150 -0.27 -27.84 40.88
N ASP A 151 -0.96 -26.97 41.63
CA ASP A 151 -0.36 -25.77 42.23
C ASP A 151 0.29 -26.07 43.61
N GLY A 152 0.16 -27.31 44.10
CA GLY A 152 0.70 -27.77 45.37
C GLY A 152 -0.19 -27.50 46.57
N ARG A 153 -1.43 -27.04 46.34
CA ARG A 153 -2.47 -26.78 47.35
C ARG A 153 -3.70 -27.60 47.03
N ARG A 154 -4.53 -27.84 48.04
CA ARG A 154 -5.76 -28.62 47.88
C ARG A 154 -6.96 -27.70 47.98
N ASP A 155 -7.42 -27.27 46.83
CA ASP A 155 -8.48 -26.29 46.62
C ASP A 155 -9.79 -26.98 46.19
N CYS A 156 -9.73 -28.19 45.61
CA CYS A 156 -10.85 -29.11 45.54
C CYS A 156 -11.04 -29.90 46.85
N PHE A 157 -12.29 -30.06 47.27
CA PHE A 157 -12.71 -30.77 48.47
C PHE A 157 -12.44 -32.27 48.37
N ASP A 158 -12.55 -32.86 47.18
CA ASP A 158 -12.16 -34.25 46.89
C ASP A 158 -10.65 -34.43 46.59
N GLY A 159 -9.93 -33.35 46.31
CA GLY A 159 -8.48 -33.35 46.05
C GLY A 159 -8.06 -33.79 44.63
N LYS A 160 -8.96 -33.79 43.64
CA LYS A 160 -8.65 -34.15 42.23
C LYS A 160 -7.75 -33.16 41.49
N ASP A 161 -7.66 -31.94 41.98
CA ASP A 161 -6.73 -30.90 41.55
C ASP A 161 -5.26 -31.31 41.68
N GLU A 162 -4.94 -32.10 42.70
CA GLU A 162 -3.57 -32.54 43.04
C GLU A 162 -3.30 -34.02 42.74
N ASP A 163 -4.27 -34.76 42.20
CA ASP A 163 -4.12 -36.19 41.93
C ASP A 163 -3.55 -36.46 40.53
N GLY A 164 -2.36 -37.06 40.46
CA GLY A 164 -1.70 -37.45 39.20
C GLY A 164 -0.67 -36.45 38.63
N CYS A 165 -0.28 -35.43 39.38
CA CYS A 165 0.71 -34.42 38.94
C CYS A 165 2.12 -35.01 38.72
N PRO A 166 2.85 -34.60 37.65
CA PRO A 166 4.23 -35.03 37.42
C PRO A 166 5.22 -34.32 38.36
N PRO A 167 6.32 -34.97 38.78
CA PRO A 167 7.29 -34.37 39.70
C PRO A 167 8.13 -33.27 39.02
N ALA A 168 8.10 -32.07 39.57
CA ALA A 168 8.78 -30.88 39.04
C ALA A 168 10.27 -30.77 39.44
N PRO A 169 11.13 -30.19 38.57
CA PRO A 169 12.35 -29.48 38.95
C PRO A 169 12.09 -27.96 39.06
N ILE A 170 13.05 -27.23 39.66
CA ILE A 170 12.88 -25.85 40.15
C ILE A 170 13.96 -24.94 39.53
N SER A 171 13.64 -23.64 39.38
CA SER A 171 14.51 -22.44 39.30
C SER A 171 14.59 -21.68 37.96
N GLU A 172 13.80 -20.61 37.84
CA GLU A 172 14.06 -19.39 37.04
C GLU A 172 13.01 -18.31 37.42
N CYS A 173 13.38 -17.01 37.39
CA CYS A 173 12.43 -15.90 37.63
C CYS A 173 11.60 -15.61 36.35
N PRO A 174 10.40 -15.01 36.46
CA PRO A 174 9.62 -14.59 35.29
C PRO A 174 10.34 -13.54 34.43
N PRO A 175 10.11 -13.46 33.11
CA PRO A 175 10.86 -12.60 32.19
C PRO A 175 10.62 -11.09 32.36
N THR A 176 9.75 -10.67 33.29
CA THR A 176 9.55 -9.26 33.66
C THR A 176 10.43 -8.82 34.83
N GLN A 177 11.20 -9.73 35.43
CA GLN A 177 11.96 -9.49 36.67
C GLN A 177 13.43 -9.86 36.50
N PHE A 178 14.32 -8.97 36.96
CA PHE A 178 15.74 -9.23 37.10
C PHE A 178 15.99 -10.15 38.30
N GLN A 179 16.75 -11.22 38.08
CA GLN A 179 17.17 -12.12 39.15
C GLN A 179 18.47 -11.63 39.79
N CYS A 180 18.38 -11.17 41.05
CA CYS A 180 19.54 -10.87 41.88
C CYS A 180 20.46 -12.09 42.00
N LYS A 181 21.77 -11.89 42.12
CA LYS A 181 22.75 -12.99 42.36
C LYS A 181 22.51 -13.70 43.70
N SER A 182 21.77 -13.06 44.63
CA SER A 182 21.24 -13.67 45.86
C SER A 182 20.03 -14.61 45.66
N GLY A 183 19.47 -14.71 44.45
CA GLY A 183 18.35 -15.58 44.09
C GLY A 183 16.94 -14.99 44.28
N ASN A 184 16.82 -13.72 44.68
CA ASN A 184 15.55 -12.99 44.71
C ASN A 184 15.27 -12.37 43.34
N CYS A 185 14.00 -12.10 43.01
CA CYS A 185 13.62 -11.38 41.79
C CYS A 185 13.20 -9.94 42.17
N VAL A 186 13.69 -8.94 41.43
CA VAL A 186 13.25 -7.53 41.47
C VAL A 186 12.73 -7.14 40.08
N ASP A 187 11.88 -6.13 39.94
CA ASP A 187 11.40 -5.74 38.59
C ASP A 187 12.54 -5.17 37.73
N LEU A 188 12.45 -5.35 36.41
CA LEU A 188 13.50 -4.91 35.46
C LEU A 188 13.78 -3.40 35.51
N ASP A 189 12.79 -2.60 35.90
CA ASP A 189 12.92 -1.14 36.04
C ASP A 189 13.76 -0.74 37.27
N ALA A 190 13.96 -1.64 38.24
CA ALA A 190 14.81 -1.46 39.43
C ALA A 190 16.23 -2.04 39.20
N LYS A 191 16.74 -1.93 37.96
CA LYS A 191 18.09 -2.35 37.59
C LYS A 191 18.82 -1.16 36.96
N CYS A 192 19.86 -0.65 37.63
CA CYS A 192 20.58 0.56 37.25
C CYS A 192 19.74 1.84 37.41
N ASP A 193 18.89 1.89 38.45
CA ASP A 193 18.09 3.08 38.79
C ASP A 193 18.77 3.96 39.86
N GLY A 194 19.91 3.52 40.40
CA GLY A 194 20.67 4.21 41.45
C GLY A 194 20.27 3.85 42.88
N ASN A 195 19.27 2.99 43.08
CA ASN A 195 18.84 2.46 44.37
C ASN A 195 19.32 1.01 44.54
N THR A 196 19.43 0.53 45.79
CA THR A 196 19.86 -0.85 46.07
C THR A 196 18.66 -1.67 46.51
N ASP A 197 17.98 -2.28 45.55
CA ASP A 197 16.75 -3.07 45.74
C ASP A 197 17.03 -4.58 45.82
N CYS A 198 18.06 -5.08 45.14
CA CYS A 198 18.63 -6.39 45.43
C CYS A 198 19.37 -6.36 46.78
N PRO A 199 19.12 -7.32 47.70
CA PRO A 199 19.77 -7.35 49.02
C PRO A 199 21.28 -7.65 48.97
N ASP A 200 21.82 -7.97 47.79
CA ASP A 200 23.25 -8.11 47.51
C ASP A 200 23.79 -7.06 46.52
N ALA A 201 23.03 -6.01 46.21
CA ALA A 201 23.38 -4.91 45.29
C ALA A 201 23.82 -5.38 43.89
N SER A 202 23.19 -6.46 43.39
CA SER A 202 23.54 -7.08 42.10
C SER A 202 22.75 -6.55 40.91
N ASP A 203 21.72 -5.74 41.18
CA ASP A 203 20.98 -4.82 40.31
C ASP A 203 21.84 -3.64 39.85
N GLU A 204 22.55 -3.01 40.79
CA GLU A 204 23.45 -1.86 40.58
C GLU A 204 24.90 -2.27 40.21
N ALA A 205 25.13 -3.56 39.99
CA ALA A 205 26.43 -4.09 39.58
C ALA A 205 26.47 -4.35 38.06
N ASP A 206 27.56 -3.96 37.39
CA ASP A 206 27.70 -3.98 35.92
C ASP A 206 26.64 -3.14 35.17
N CYS A 207 26.34 -1.95 35.72
CA CYS A 207 25.61 -0.93 34.96
C CYS A 207 26.53 -0.26 33.92
N PRO A 208 26.02 0.04 32.71
CA PRO A 208 26.78 0.80 31.72
C PRO A 208 27.12 2.20 32.27
N PRO A 209 28.28 2.78 31.87
CA PRO A 209 28.58 4.17 32.23
C PRO A 209 27.53 5.11 31.63
N PRO A 210 27.28 6.28 32.24
CA PRO A 210 26.28 7.23 31.74
C PRO A 210 26.59 7.63 30.30
N GLU A 211 25.57 7.56 29.44
CA GLU A 211 25.63 8.07 28.07
C GLU A 211 25.99 9.57 28.10
N PRO A 212 26.76 10.08 27.12
CA PRO A 212 26.99 11.51 26.98
C PRO A 212 25.67 12.26 26.71
N CYS A 213 25.64 13.57 27.01
CA CYS A 213 24.54 14.44 26.58
C CYS A 213 24.29 14.31 25.08
N ARG A 214 23.04 14.53 24.64
CA ARG A 214 22.68 14.39 23.23
C ARG A 214 23.43 15.41 22.38
N ASP A 215 23.61 15.15 21.08
CA ASP A 215 24.36 16.02 20.15
C ASP A 215 23.80 17.47 20.05
N THR A 216 22.62 17.73 20.62
CA THR A 216 21.94 19.04 20.69
C THR A 216 22.07 19.74 22.04
N GLU A 217 22.81 19.17 22.99
CA GLU A 217 22.87 19.61 24.39
C GLU A 217 24.33 19.86 24.85
N PHE A 218 24.59 21.02 25.47
CA PHE A 218 25.88 21.35 26.08
C PHE A 218 26.03 20.66 27.45
N THR A 219 27.17 20.03 27.70
CA THR A 219 27.48 19.40 28.99
C THR A 219 28.12 20.40 29.95
N CYS A 220 27.39 20.80 31.00
CA CYS A 220 27.88 21.61 32.09
C CYS A 220 29.02 20.91 32.87
N GLN A 221 29.90 21.66 33.53
CA GLN A 221 31.03 21.07 34.24
C GLN A 221 30.61 20.27 35.49
N ASN A 222 29.42 20.52 36.03
CA ASN A 222 28.75 19.70 37.03
C ASN A 222 28.12 18.39 36.52
N GLY A 223 28.08 18.16 35.19
CA GLY A 223 27.54 16.95 34.56
C GLY A 223 26.06 17.02 34.16
N ASN A 224 25.38 18.17 34.33
CA ASN A 224 24.05 18.39 33.75
C ASN A 224 24.14 18.71 32.24
N CYS A 225 23.04 18.49 31.52
CA CYS A 225 22.90 18.85 30.11
C CYS A 225 21.95 20.05 29.97
N VAL A 226 22.36 21.10 29.24
CA VAL A 226 21.52 22.27 28.86
C VAL A 226 21.44 22.37 27.33
N SER A 227 20.55 23.20 26.76
CA SER A 227 20.50 23.36 25.30
C SER A 227 21.78 24.00 24.76
N LEU A 228 22.21 23.66 23.55
CA LEU A 228 23.29 24.40 22.88
C LEU A 228 22.95 25.89 22.69
N ASP A 229 21.66 26.23 22.55
CA ASP A 229 21.19 27.62 22.46
C ASP A 229 21.34 28.41 23.77
N ALA A 230 21.53 27.72 24.90
CA ALA A 230 21.79 28.28 26.24
C ALA A 230 23.30 28.23 26.57
N THR A 231 24.15 28.41 25.56
CA THR A 231 25.61 28.50 25.72
C THR A 231 26.08 29.86 25.22
N CYS A 232 26.74 30.67 26.07
CA CYS A 232 27.14 32.04 25.74
C CYS A 232 25.98 32.99 25.39
N ASP A 233 24.79 32.77 25.94
CA ASP A 233 23.60 33.61 25.75
C ASP A 233 23.52 34.78 26.77
N GLY A 234 24.35 34.74 27.81
CA GLY A 234 24.41 35.73 28.89
C GLY A 234 23.71 35.32 30.20
N ASN A 235 23.13 34.12 30.27
CA ASN A 235 22.45 33.56 31.43
C ASN A 235 23.24 32.38 32.04
N ASP A 236 23.07 32.10 33.34
CA ASP A 236 23.72 30.97 34.03
C ASP A 236 22.69 29.83 34.17
N ASP A 237 22.49 29.08 33.08
CA ASP A 237 21.55 27.97 32.98
C ASP A 237 22.17 26.65 33.48
N CYS A 238 23.50 26.51 33.40
CA CYS A 238 24.26 25.42 34.00
C CYS A 238 24.29 25.45 35.54
N LEU A 239 23.92 26.57 36.17
CA LEU A 239 23.98 26.86 37.62
C LEU A 239 25.41 26.84 38.23
N ASP A 240 26.42 26.64 37.41
CA ASP A 240 27.85 26.74 37.72
C ASP A 240 28.61 27.66 36.76
N ALA A 241 27.89 28.38 35.87
CA ALA A 241 28.36 29.28 34.83
C ALA A 241 29.35 28.65 33.82
N SER A 242 29.30 27.34 33.58
CA SER A 242 30.16 26.65 32.60
C SER A 242 29.81 26.95 31.13
N ASP A 243 28.53 27.19 30.87
CA ASP A 243 27.92 27.70 29.65
C ASP A 243 28.45 29.09 29.26
N GLU A 244 28.65 29.96 30.25
CA GLU A 244 29.17 31.33 30.07
C GLU A 244 30.71 31.43 30.16
N ALA A 245 31.40 30.32 30.46
CA ALA A 245 32.83 30.31 30.73
C ALA A 245 33.70 30.09 29.47
N GLY A 246 33.99 31.16 28.74
CA GLY A 246 35.06 31.17 27.73
C GLY A 246 34.65 31.54 26.30
N CYS A 247 33.54 32.24 26.14
CA CYS A 247 32.97 32.66 24.86
C CYS A 247 33.98 33.41 23.96
N PRO A 248 34.10 33.06 22.66
CA PRO A 248 35.05 33.68 21.74
C PRO A 248 34.58 35.06 21.25
N ALA A 249 35.52 35.99 21.03
CA ALA A 249 35.23 37.38 20.65
C ALA A 249 34.93 37.58 19.13
N THR A 250 34.26 36.61 18.49
CA THR A 250 33.90 36.62 17.07
C THR A 250 32.60 35.84 16.85
N CYS A 251 31.61 36.45 16.19
CA CYS A 251 30.28 35.87 15.91
C CYS A 251 30.33 34.53 15.16
N SER A 252 29.25 33.75 15.25
CA SER A 252 29.12 32.44 14.61
C SER A 252 29.05 32.54 13.07
N SER A 253 29.24 31.42 12.37
CA SER A 253 29.27 31.36 10.89
C SER A 253 27.98 31.80 10.20
N ASP A 254 26.86 31.72 10.92
CA ASP A 254 25.51 31.95 10.43
C ASP A 254 24.98 33.36 10.77
N GLU A 255 25.78 34.15 11.48
CA GLU A 255 25.52 35.54 11.82
C GLU A 255 26.29 36.50 10.90
N PHE A 256 25.75 37.70 10.71
CA PHE A 256 26.41 38.82 10.07
C PHE A 256 27.02 39.73 11.15
N THR A 257 28.27 40.13 10.95
CA THR A 257 28.98 41.09 11.79
C THR A 257 28.69 42.51 11.29
N CYS A 258 27.95 43.29 12.08
CA CYS A 258 27.80 44.73 11.87
C CYS A 258 29.16 45.45 11.91
N GLY A 259 29.26 46.63 11.30
CA GLY A 259 30.51 47.39 11.24
C GLY A 259 31.03 47.89 12.61
N ASP A 260 30.16 47.90 13.63
CA ASP A 260 30.50 48.20 15.03
C ASP A 260 30.86 46.96 15.87
N GLY A 261 30.75 45.75 15.31
CA GLY A 261 31.06 44.48 15.96
C GLY A 261 29.87 43.78 16.63
N GLN A 262 28.65 44.29 16.48
CA GLN A 262 27.43 43.55 16.89
C GLN A 262 27.17 42.35 15.94
N CYS A 263 26.69 41.23 16.48
CA CYS A 263 26.19 40.09 15.70
C CYS A 263 24.68 40.28 15.43
N ILE A 264 24.24 40.09 14.19
CA ILE A 264 22.81 39.98 13.82
C ILE A 264 22.61 38.79 12.88
N SER A 265 21.37 38.34 12.65
CA SER A 265 21.14 37.21 11.73
C SER A 265 21.53 37.56 10.29
N ARG A 266 22.08 36.62 9.52
CA ARG A 266 22.33 36.82 8.07
C ARG A 266 21.06 37.16 7.26
N ARG A 267 19.86 36.88 7.79
CA ARG A 267 18.58 37.25 7.17
C ARG A 267 18.21 38.73 7.38
N GLN A 268 18.87 39.41 8.32
CA GLN A 268 18.69 40.82 8.65
C GLN A 268 19.70 41.71 7.91
N ARG A 269 19.93 41.41 6.63
CA ARG A 269 20.85 42.14 5.77
C ARG A 269 20.20 42.32 4.41
N CYS A 270 20.04 43.57 3.99
CA CYS A 270 19.23 43.96 2.84
C CYS A 270 17.74 43.58 2.95
N ASN A 271 17.17 43.59 4.16
CA ASN A 271 15.73 43.41 4.43
C ASN A 271 14.94 44.73 4.42
N ARG A 272 15.59 45.88 4.18
CA ARG A 272 15.05 47.26 4.24
C ARG A 272 14.70 47.76 5.64
N GLN A 273 15.21 47.11 6.68
CA GLN A 273 15.04 47.47 8.08
C GLN A 273 16.43 47.68 8.72
N GLN A 274 16.58 48.73 9.52
CA GLN A 274 17.86 49.02 10.18
C GLN A 274 18.01 48.17 11.46
N ASP A 275 18.62 47.01 11.33
CA ASP A 275 18.88 46.04 12.40
C ASP A 275 20.31 46.18 12.98
N CYS A 276 21.30 46.61 12.17
CA CYS A 276 22.60 47.08 12.69
C CYS A 276 22.50 48.53 13.21
N ARG A 277 23.11 48.79 14.38
CA ARG A 277 23.17 50.13 14.99
C ARG A 277 23.84 51.19 14.13
N ASP A 278 24.73 50.78 13.23
CA ASP A 278 25.45 51.64 12.29
C ASP A 278 24.84 51.68 10.88
N ALA A 279 23.74 50.95 10.64
CA ALA A 279 23.08 50.74 9.34
C ALA A 279 23.93 50.01 8.26
N SER A 280 25.02 49.34 8.65
CA SER A 280 25.91 48.62 7.71
C SER A 280 25.26 47.38 7.05
N ASP A 281 24.09 46.98 7.51
CA ASP A 281 23.23 45.91 7.00
C ASP A 281 22.42 46.30 5.76
N GLU A 282 22.08 47.58 5.60
CA GLU A 282 21.21 48.09 4.53
C GLU A 282 21.93 48.91 3.44
N ASP A 283 23.25 49.02 3.53
CA ASP A 283 24.03 49.78 2.56
C ASP A 283 24.40 48.91 1.33
N ASN A 284 24.06 49.39 0.13
CA ASN A 284 24.40 48.81 -1.19
C ASN A 284 23.73 47.46 -1.57
N CYS A 285 22.39 47.42 -1.58
CA CYS A 285 21.56 46.25 -1.94
C CYS A 285 20.99 46.31 -3.39
N PRO A 286 20.99 45.21 -4.18
CA PRO A 286 20.42 45.14 -5.55
C PRO A 286 18.90 44.85 -5.61
N CYS A 287 18.26 45.06 -6.78
CA CYS A 287 16.86 44.63 -7.04
C CYS A 287 16.73 43.10 -7.22
N ALA A 288 15.51 42.57 -7.09
CA ALA A 288 15.20 41.15 -7.17
C ALA A 288 15.39 40.56 -8.58
N ASP A 289 15.66 39.25 -8.65
CA ASP A 289 16.10 38.55 -9.87
C ASP A 289 15.08 38.52 -11.03
N ASP A 290 13.81 38.87 -10.78
CA ASP A 290 12.72 38.91 -11.77
C ASP A 290 12.27 40.32 -12.18
N GLU A 291 12.89 41.39 -11.66
CA GLU A 291 12.60 42.78 -12.07
C GLU A 291 13.76 43.44 -12.84
N PHE A 292 13.42 44.17 -13.91
CA PHE A 292 14.36 44.95 -14.72
C PHE A 292 14.39 46.43 -14.26
N THR A 293 15.59 46.97 -14.02
CA THR A 293 15.79 48.40 -13.73
C THR A 293 15.70 49.25 -14.99
N CYS A 294 14.86 50.30 -14.99
CA CYS A 294 14.96 51.36 -16.01
C CYS A 294 16.39 51.94 -16.00
N ALA A 295 16.92 52.34 -17.16
CA ALA A 295 18.36 52.62 -17.32
C ALA A 295 18.89 53.83 -16.51
N ASP A 296 18.01 54.66 -15.95
CA ASP A 296 18.32 55.76 -15.04
C ASP A 296 18.32 55.36 -13.54
N ASN A 297 18.13 54.08 -13.23
CA ASN A 297 17.93 53.52 -11.88
C ASN A 297 16.76 54.15 -11.09
N SER A 298 15.79 54.76 -11.76
CA SER A 298 14.65 55.40 -11.07
C SER A 298 13.62 54.42 -10.50
N ARG A 299 13.52 53.20 -11.05
CA ARG A 299 12.63 52.11 -10.58
C ARG A 299 12.97 50.75 -11.21
N CYS A 300 12.43 49.68 -10.62
CA CYS A 300 12.43 48.30 -11.13
C CYS A 300 11.01 47.97 -11.69
N LEU A 301 10.92 47.18 -12.77
CA LEU A 301 9.68 46.83 -13.52
C LEU A 301 9.66 45.34 -13.94
N PRO A 302 8.48 44.67 -14.02
CA PRO A 302 8.41 43.25 -14.38
C PRO A 302 8.70 42.94 -15.87
N PRO A 303 9.04 41.68 -16.24
CA PRO A 303 9.58 41.34 -17.57
C PRO A 303 8.60 41.47 -18.74
N GLY A 304 7.29 41.47 -18.47
CA GLY A 304 6.25 41.61 -19.50
C GLY A 304 6.11 43.01 -20.09
N TYR A 305 6.81 44.00 -19.53
CA TYR A 305 6.81 45.39 -19.96
C TYR A 305 8.05 45.75 -20.81
N ARG A 306 8.47 44.83 -21.70
CA ARG A 306 9.69 45.00 -22.51
C ARG A 306 9.48 44.47 -23.93
N CYS A 307 9.68 45.31 -24.94
CA CYS A 307 9.22 45.08 -26.32
C CYS A 307 7.71 44.73 -26.42
N ASN A 308 6.86 45.33 -25.57
CA ASN A 308 5.41 45.12 -25.54
C ASN A 308 4.63 46.08 -26.47
N GLY A 309 5.27 47.14 -26.97
CA GLY A 309 4.71 48.19 -27.84
C GLY A 309 4.34 49.52 -27.16
N ASN A 310 4.44 49.64 -25.83
CA ASN A 310 4.13 50.83 -25.03
C ASN A 310 5.32 51.20 -24.11
N PRO A 311 5.68 52.50 -23.98
CA PRO A 311 6.78 52.92 -23.12
C PRO A 311 6.32 53.22 -21.68
N GLU A 312 6.72 52.38 -20.74
CA GLU A 312 6.45 52.47 -19.30
C GLU A 312 7.65 53.05 -18.49
N CYS A 313 8.89 52.84 -18.93
CA CYS A 313 10.05 53.56 -18.43
C CYS A 313 10.04 55.02 -18.91
N ARG A 314 10.41 55.95 -18.03
CA ARG A 314 10.33 57.41 -18.30
C ARG A 314 11.26 57.88 -19.43
N ASP A 315 12.29 57.10 -19.73
CA ASP A 315 13.24 57.30 -20.83
C ASP A 315 12.94 56.43 -22.07
N GLY A 316 11.94 55.55 -22.02
CA GLY A 316 11.57 54.61 -23.08
C GLY A 316 12.57 53.47 -23.31
N SER A 317 13.43 53.17 -22.32
CA SER A 317 14.49 52.15 -22.42
C SER A 317 13.99 50.70 -22.48
N ASP A 318 12.70 50.49 -22.26
CA ASP A 318 11.94 49.24 -22.35
C ASP A 318 11.55 48.85 -23.80
N GLU A 319 11.41 49.81 -24.71
CA GLU A 319 10.88 49.61 -26.08
C GLU A 319 11.90 49.83 -27.21
N ASP A 320 13.18 50.02 -26.91
CA ASP A 320 14.22 50.24 -27.93
C ASP A 320 14.99 48.93 -28.29
N GLY A 321 14.85 48.45 -29.54
CA GLY A 321 15.74 47.43 -30.12
C GLY A 321 15.17 46.04 -30.51
N CYS A 322 13.89 45.92 -30.91
CA CYS A 322 13.25 44.62 -31.22
C CYS A 322 13.35 44.17 -32.73
N PRO A 323 13.58 42.88 -33.10
CA PRO A 323 13.85 42.42 -34.49
C PRO A 323 12.70 41.70 -35.25
N ALA A 324 12.82 41.49 -36.59
CA ALA A 324 11.78 40.93 -37.50
C ALA A 324 12.16 39.60 -38.24
N ARG A 325 11.19 38.78 -38.70
CA ARG A 325 11.40 37.40 -39.25
C ARG A 325 10.44 36.91 -40.37
N CYS A 326 10.85 35.87 -41.13
CA CYS A 326 10.03 35.00 -42.03
C CYS A 326 9.20 33.97 -41.23
N ALA A 327 8.24 33.29 -41.88
CA ALA A 327 7.32 32.31 -41.28
C ALA A 327 7.90 30.88 -41.12
N ASP A 328 7.28 30.08 -40.25
CA ASP A 328 7.86 28.86 -39.67
C ASP A 328 7.99 27.62 -40.59
N ASP A 329 7.39 27.61 -41.78
CA ASP A 329 7.48 26.49 -42.75
C ASP A 329 8.48 26.73 -43.91
N GLU A 330 9.15 27.89 -43.93
CA GLU A 330 10.12 28.27 -44.97
C GLU A 330 11.57 28.29 -44.45
N PHE A 331 12.48 27.69 -45.22
CA PHE A 331 13.93 27.75 -45.04
C PHE A 331 14.55 28.95 -45.79
N THR A 332 15.40 29.74 -45.13
CA THR A 332 16.17 30.82 -45.76
C THR A 332 17.39 30.32 -46.55
N CYS A 333 17.34 30.40 -47.89
CA CYS A 333 18.49 30.25 -48.77
C CYS A 333 19.65 31.19 -48.37
N ALA A 334 20.90 30.86 -48.72
CA ALA A 334 22.08 31.59 -48.23
C ALA A 334 22.21 33.04 -48.77
N ASN A 335 21.35 33.44 -49.71
CA ASN A 335 21.21 34.80 -50.21
C ASN A 335 20.10 35.62 -49.49
N GLY A 336 19.44 35.06 -48.48
CA GLY A 336 18.39 35.72 -47.70
C GLY A 336 16.96 35.59 -48.26
N GLN A 337 16.72 34.74 -49.27
CA GLN A 337 15.37 34.43 -49.76
C GLN A 337 14.78 33.23 -49.01
N CYS A 338 13.47 33.27 -48.69
CA CYS A 338 12.75 32.17 -48.02
C CYS A 338 12.21 31.17 -49.08
N ALA A 339 12.31 29.87 -48.82
CA ALA A 339 11.94 28.76 -49.74
C ALA A 339 11.44 27.52 -48.97
N PRO A 340 10.54 26.68 -49.51
CA PRO A 340 9.87 25.63 -48.72
C PRO A 340 10.83 24.56 -48.17
N GLY A 341 10.71 24.22 -46.88
CA GLY A 341 11.68 23.41 -46.15
C GLY A 341 11.92 21.97 -46.66
N TYR A 342 10.99 21.40 -47.43
CA TYR A 342 11.15 20.07 -48.06
C TYR A 342 12.11 20.04 -49.25
N SER A 343 12.51 21.21 -49.78
CA SER A 343 13.29 21.35 -51.02
C SER A 343 14.82 21.21 -50.80
N ARG A 344 15.26 20.47 -49.79
CA ARG A 344 16.69 20.31 -49.41
C ARG A 344 17.14 18.87 -49.65
N CYS A 345 18.17 18.68 -50.46
CA CYS A 345 18.66 17.36 -50.90
C CYS A 345 17.58 16.52 -51.62
N ASP A 346 16.73 17.15 -52.43
CA ASP A 346 15.66 16.49 -53.19
C ASP A 346 16.05 16.13 -54.64
N GLY A 347 17.23 16.59 -55.10
CA GLY A 347 17.76 16.37 -56.43
C GLY A 347 17.37 17.41 -57.49
N GLN A 348 16.64 18.48 -57.13
CA GLN A 348 16.28 19.61 -57.98
C GLN A 348 16.90 20.92 -57.41
N ILE A 349 16.92 22.00 -58.19
CA ILE A 349 17.47 23.30 -57.74
C ILE A 349 16.36 24.33 -57.73
N GLN A 350 16.01 24.83 -56.53
CA GLN A 350 14.90 25.75 -56.27
C GLN A 350 15.41 27.07 -55.63
N CYS A 351 16.42 27.03 -54.75
CA CYS A 351 17.16 28.21 -54.32
C CYS A 351 18.00 28.75 -55.50
N GLY A 352 17.92 30.06 -55.76
CA GLY A 352 18.58 30.70 -56.91
C GLY A 352 20.12 30.66 -56.90
N ASP A 353 20.73 30.24 -55.79
CA ASP A 353 22.17 30.08 -55.58
C ASP A 353 22.62 28.60 -55.43
N SER A 354 21.67 27.66 -55.62
CA SER A 354 21.81 26.21 -55.43
C SER A 354 22.35 25.78 -54.05
N SER A 355 21.97 26.51 -52.99
CA SER A 355 22.37 26.19 -51.60
C SER A 355 21.52 25.12 -50.92
N ASP A 356 20.43 24.71 -51.55
CA ASP A 356 19.54 23.59 -51.22
C ASP A 356 20.19 22.21 -51.44
N GLU A 357 20.90 22.02 -52.57
CA GLU A 357 21.47 20.73 -52.99
C GLU A 357 22.95 20.51 -52.64
N ARG A 358 23.57 21.42 -51.88
CA ARG A 358 24.99 21.27 -51.50
C ARG A 358 25.14 20.49 -50.20
N GLY A 359 25.59 19.24 -50.30
CA GLY A 359 26.08 18.45 -49.15
C GLY A 359 25.60 17.00 -49.05
N CYS A 360 24.76 16.56 -49.98
CA CYS A 360 24.09 15.25 -49.95
C CYS A 360 25.03 14.08 -50.36
N ARG A 361 24.81 12.86 -49.82
CA ARG A 361 25.62 11.64 -50.08
C ARG A 361 24.74 10.40 -50.31
N ASP A 362 25.16 9.50 -51.20
CA ASP A 362 24.42 8.30 -51.66
C ASP A 362 25.39 7.08 -51.88
N PRO A 363 24.98 5.83 -52.22
CA PRO A 363 24.65 4.80 -51.21
C PRO A 363 25.31 3.42 -51.43
N THR A 364 25.88 2.77 -50.40
CA THR A 364 26.11 1.30 -50.37
C THR A 364 26.10 0.71 -48.95
N VAL A 365 24.94 0.61 -48.30
CA VAL A 365 24.71 -0.22 -47.09
C VAL A 365 23.31 -0.83 -47.17
N VAL A 366 23.11 -2.02 -46.60
CA VAL A 366 21.80 -2.70 -46.51
C VAL A 366 20.81 -1.81 -45.75
N THR A 367 19.73 -1.39 -46.42
CA THR A 367 18.70 -0.50 -45.86
C THR A 367 17.50 -1.28 -45.33
N GLY A 368 17.32 -1.28 -44.01
CA GLY A 368 16.04 -1.48 -43.34
C GLY A 368 15.52 -2.92 -43.23
N ILE A 369 15.25 -3.33 -41.99
CA ILE A 369 14.19 -4.30 -41.69
C ILE A 369 12.89 -3.49 -41.62
N TYR A 370 11.79 -4.03 -42.14
CA TYR A 370 10.48 -3.39 -42.00
C TYR A 370 9.43 -4.38 -41.53
N VAL A 371 8.59 -3.90 -40.60
CA VAL A 371 7.45 -4.64 -40.05
C VAL A 371 6.19 -4.12 -40.73
N SER A 372 5.41 -5.00 -41.32
CA SER A 372 4.19 -4.65 -42.04
C SER A 372 2.97 -5.30 -41.38
N PRO A 373 1.96 -4.51 -40.98
CA PRO A 373 1.94 -3.04 -40.92
C PRO A 373 2.79 -2.48 -39.77
N ARG A 374 3.22 -1.21 -39.90
CA ARG A 374 4.06 -0.51 -38.90
C ARG A 374 3.26 0.02 -37.71
N GLU A 375 1.99 0.36 -37.90
CA GLU A 375 1.05 0.64 -36.81
C GLU A 375 -0.28 -0.07 -37.09
N MET A 376 -0.95 -0.50 -36.02
CA MET A 376 -2.30 -1.04 -36.06
C MET A 376 -3.12 -0.53 -34.89
N ARG A 377 -4.30 0.04 -35.19
CA ARG A 377 -5.41 0.14 -34.24
C ARG A 377 -6.36 -1.02 -34.48
N LYS A 378 -6.65 -1.80 -33.43
CA LYS A 378 -7.50 -3.00 -33.47
C LYS A 378 -8.44 -3.02 -32.27
N ARG A 379 -9.58 -3.70 -32.41
CA ARG A 379 -10.55 -3.86 -31.32
C ARG A 379 -10.24 -5.12 -30.52
N VAL A 380 -10.59 -5.10 -29.24
CA VAL A 380 -10.58 -6.27 -28.36
C VAL A 380 -11.35 -7.43 -29.00
N GLY A 381 -10.83 -8.66 -28.88
CA GLY A 381 -11.38 -9.88 -29.47
C GLY A 381 -11.00 -10.14 -30.94
N THR A 382 -10.35 -9.20 -31.63
CA THR A 382 -9.90 -9.40 -33.03
C THR A 382 -8.54 -10.10 -33.13
N ILE A 383 -8.01 -10.25 -34.35
CA ILE A 383 -6.69 -10.87 -34.63
C ILE A 383 -5.77 -9.82 -35.25
N ALA A 384 -4.57 -9.65 -34.67
CA ALA A 384 -3.47 -8.89 -35.28
C ALA A 384 -2.44 -9.85 -35.89
N SER A 385 -1.84 -9.45 -37.00
CA SER A 385 -0.74 -10.18 -37.61
C SER A 385 0.33 -9.21 -38.10
N PHE A 386 1.56 -9.43 -37.65
CA PHE A 386 2.73 -8.65 -38.01
C PHE A 386 3.62 -9.49 -38.90
N ILE A 387 3.96 -8.98 -40.08
CA ILE A 387 4.90 -9.64 -40.98
C ILE A 387 6.19 -8.83 -40.95
N CYS A 388 7.23 -9.38 -40.34
CA CYS A 388 8.58 -8.84 -40.50
C CYS A 388 9.09 -9.32 -41.86
N GLN A 389 9.44 -8.39 -42.75
CA GLN A 389 9.88 -8.72 -44.10
C GLN A 389 11.36 -8.39 -44.27
N ALA A 390 12.08 -9.34 -44.86
CA ALA A 390 13.43 -9.16 -45.37
C ALA A 390 13.41 -9.46 -46.88
N MET A 391 13.95 -8.57 -47.69
CA MET A 391 14.18 -8.83 -49.12
C MET A 391 15.67 -8.98 -49.43
N PRO A 392 16.12 -10.20 -49.69
CA PRO A 392 17.08 -10.49 -50.76
C PRO A 392 16.31 -10.92 -52.02
N PRO A 393 16.74 -10.54 -53.23
CA PRO A 393 16.31 -11.28 -54.41
C PRO A 393 16.82 -12.74 -54.28
N GLN A 394 15.97 -13.71 -54.66
CA GLN A 394 16.30 -15.15 -54.78
C GLN A 394 16.30 -16.04 -53.49
N ALA A 395 15.30 -15.99 -52.58
CA ALA A 395 15.05 -17.10 -51.64
C ALA A 395 13.58 -17.20 -51.12
N GLU A 396 13.06 -18.42 -51.00
CA GLU A 396 11.73 -18.73 -50.43
C GLU A 396 11.75 -18.86 -48.90
N ILE A 397 10.58 -18.66 -48.26
CA ILE A 397 10.44 -18.29 -46.84
C ILE A 397 9.69 -19.38 -46.04
N SER A 398 10.00 -19.52 -44.74
CA SER A 398 8.97 -19.78 -43.73
C SER A 398 9.38 -19.26 -42.34
N GLY A 399 8.53 -18.43 -41.71
CA GLY A 399 8.66 -18.10 -40.28
C GLY A 399 8.41 -16.64 -39.85
N SER A 400 8.47 -15.65 -40.75
CA SER A 400 8.57 -14.24 -40.36
C SER A 400 7.25 -13.52 -39.99
N ARG A 401 6.23 -14.26 -39.53
CA ARG A 401 4.89 -13.73 -39.22
C ARG A 401 4.43 -14.07 -37.79
N LEU A 402 4.35 -13.05 -36.94
CA LEU A 402 3.71 -13.13 -35.62
C LEU A 402 2.19 -12.95 -35.79
N THR A 403 1.38 -13.73 -35.10
CA THR A 403 -0.10 -13.60 -35.13
C THR A 403 -0.65 -13.76 -33.73
N ILE A 404 -1.36 -12.75 -33.25
CA ILE A 404 -1.98 -12.70 -31.91
C ILE A 404 -3.49 -12.71 -32.12
N GLY A 405 -4.17 -13.72 -31.57
CA GLY A 405 -5.61 -13.90 -31.71
C GLY A 405 -6.34 -13.60 -30.40
N ASN A 406 -7.56 -13.06 -30.52
CA ASN A 406 -8.40 -12.65 -29.38
C ASN A 406 -7.73 -11.55 -28.53
N LEU A 407 -7.31 -10.49 -29.21
CA LEU A 407 -6.59 -9.34 -28.65
C LEU A 407 -7.27 -8.73 -27.43
N ARG A 408 -6.48 -8.22 -26.49
CA ARG A 408 -6.90 -7.54 -25.27
C ARG A 408 -6.22 -6.17 -25.16
N PRO A 409 -6.71 -5.25 -24.29
CA PRO A 409 -6.05 -3.96 -24.07
C PRO A 409 -4.58 -4.10 -23.66
N GLU A 410 -4.27 -5.14 -22.87
CA GLU A 410 -2.92 -5.53 -22.43
C GLU A 410 -1.98 -5.98 -23.57
N ASP A 411 -2.50 -6.31 -24.76
CA ASP A 411 -1.68 -6.56 -25.97
C ASP A 411 -1.27 -5.25 -26.69
N SER A 412 -1.64 -4.08 -26.17
CA SER A 412 -1.20 -2.79 -26.73
C SER A 412 0.28 -2.54 -26.40
N GLY A 413 1.09 -2.16 -27.39
CA GLY A 413 2.51 -1.88 -27.18
C GLY A 413 3.34 -1.88 -28.47
N ASP A 414 4.63 -1.60 -28.32
CA ASP A 414 5.60 -1.56 -29.43
C ASP A 414 6.33 -2.91 -29.59
N TYR A 415 5.90 -3.68 -30.59
CA TYR A 415 6.47 -4.99 -30.93
C TYR A 415 7.74 -4.85 -31.75
N LYS A 416 8.81 -5.50 -31.31
CA LYS A 416 10.17 -5.38 -31.86
C LYS A 416 10.57 -6.60 -32.70
N CYS A 417 10.93 -6.41 -33.97
CA CYS A 417 11.58 -7.41 -34.81
C CYS A 417 13.09 -7.13 -34.89
N VAL A 418 13.92 -8.16 -34.67
CA VAL A 418 15.39 -8.05 -34.68
C VAL A 418 15.96 -9.07 -35.67
N VAL A 419 16.93 -8.64 -36.49
CA VAL A 419 17.73 -9.54 -37.34
C VAL A 419 19.21 -9.28 -37.09
N ASN A 420 19.93 -10.33 -36.70
CA ASN A 420 21.35 -10.26 -36.38
C ASN A 420 22.20 -10.25 -37.65
N SER A 421 22.94 -9.17 -37.89
CA SER A 421 23.86 -9.03 -39.03
C SER A 421 25.33 -9.13 -38.58
N ALA A 422 26.24 -9.28 -39.54
CA ALA A 422 27.69 -9.29 -39.29
C ALA A 422 28.27 -7.95 -38.77
N ARG A 423 27.46 -6.88 -38.69
CA ARG A 423 27.81 -5.60 -38.05
C ARG A 423 27.07 -5.34 -36.74
N GLY A 424 26.30 -6.32 -36.24
CA GLY A 424 25.43 -6.18 -35.07
C GLY A 424 23.95 -6.42 -35.39
N PRO A 425 23.08 -6.47 -34.36
CA PRO A 425 21.64 -6.55 -34.53
C PRO A 425 21.11 -5.28 -35.22
N VAL A 426 20.21 -5.48 -36.19
CA VAL A 426 19.39 -4.41 -36.76
C VAL A 426 17.96 -4.68 -36.34
N GLU A 427 17.20 -3.61 -36.05
CA GLU A 427 15.93 -3.71 -35.32
C GLU A 427 14.86 -2.82 -35.96
N ALA A 428 13.60 -3.24 -35.89
CA ALA A 428 12.44 -2.49 -36.40
C ALA A 428 11.21 -2.72 -35.52
N HIS A 429 10.39 -1.69 -35.34
CA HIS A 429 9.27 -1.69 -34.40
C HIS A 429 7.92 -1.56 -35.11
N ALA A 430 6.88 -2.18 -34.54
CA ALA A 430 5.48 -2.01 -34.93
C ALA A 430 4.60 -1.73 -33.72
N ARG A 431 3.82 -0.65 -33.75
CA ARG A 431 2.93 -0.25 -32.65
C ARG A 431 1.56 -0.89 -32.78
N LEU A 432 1.12 -1.62 -31.76
CA LEU A 432 -0.27 -2.06 -31.62
C LEU A 432 -0.98 -1.20 -30.59
N SER A 433 -2.16 -0.69 -30.96
CA SER A 433 -3.09 -0.05 -30.05
C SER A 433 -4.39 -0.84 -30.09
N VAL A 434 -4.76 -1.45 -28.96
CA VAL A 434 -5.97 -2.25 -28.82
C VAL A 434 -7.02 -1.43 -28.07
N GLU A 435 -7.86 -0.74 -28.83
CA GLU A 435 -8.87 0.17 -28.30
C GLU A 435 -10.12 -0.58 -27.85
N TYR A 436 -10.61 -0.24 -26.66
CA TYR A 436 -11.92 -0.70 -26.16
C TYR A 436 -13.04 0.13 -26.79
N ALA A 437 -13.16 0.06 -28.12
CA ALA A 437 -14.33 0.61 -28.78
C ALA A 437 -15.57 -0.11 -28.25
N GLY A 438 -16.53 0.66 -27.73
CA GLY A 438 -17.82 0.15 -27.24
C GLY A 438 -18.53 -0.73 -28.28
N PRO A 439 -19.53 -1.51 -27.85
CA PRO A 439 -20.18 -2.51 -28.69
C PRO A 439 -20.56 -1.92 -30.04
N SER A 440 -19.89 -2.38 -31.09
CA SER A 440 -20.24 -2.02 -32.45
C SER A 440 -21.69 -2.39 -32.69
N VAL A 441 -22.47 -1.43 -33.18
CA VAL A 441 -23.83 -1.62 -33.67
C VAL A 441 -23.89 -2.91 -34.51
N ILE A 442 -24.47 -3.96 -33.92
CA ILE A 442 -25.06 -5.03 -34.70
C ILE A 442 -26.48 -4.58 -34.92
N ASP A 443 -26.74 -4.20 -36.16
CA ASP A 443 -28.05 -3.81 -36.71
C ASP A 443 -29.18 -4.72 -36.15
N PRO A 444 -30.12 -4.18 -35.36
CA PRO A 444 -31.24 -4.96 -34.87
C PRO A 444 -32.16 -5.31 -36.05
N GLY A 445 -32.36 -6.61 -36.27
CA GLY A 445 -33.52 -7.06 -37.05
C GLY A 445 -34.81 -6.44 -36.48
N PRO A 446 -35.76 -6.06 -37.34
CA PRO A 446 -36.79 -5.07 -37.00
C PRO A 446 -37.77 -5.55 -35.91
N ASP A 447 -38.46 -4.57 -35.32
CA ASP A 447 -39.59 -4.69 -34.37
C ASP A 447 -39.23 -4.96 -32.89
N GLY A 448 -38.39 -4.12 -32.28
CA GLY A 448 -38.21 -4.06 -30.81
C GLY A 448 -37.86 -2.66 -30.29
N PRO A 449 -38.36 -2.23 -29.11
CA PRO A 449 -38.01 -0.94 -28.49
C PRO A 449 -36.58 -0.93 -27.93
N CYS A 450 -35.99 0.26 -27.82
CA CYS A 450 -34.63 0.47 -27.31
C CYS A 450 -34.40 -0.04 -25.88
N GLY A 451 -33.12 -0.20 -25.50
CA GLY A 451 -32.71 -0.59 -24.16
C GLY A 451 -33.18 0.39 -23.07
N ARG A 452 -33.19 -0.06 -21.81
CA ARG A 452 -33.72 0.72 -20.68
C ARG A 452 -32.99 2.05 -20.45
N ASP A 453 -31.73 2.10 -20.89
CA ASP A 453 -30.78 3.20 -20.72
C ASP A 453 -30.50 3.90 -22.08
N GLN A 454 -31.42 3.74 -23.04
CA GLN A 454 -31.33 4.31 -24.39
C GLN A 454 -32.60 5.12 -24.75
N SER A 455 -32.40 6.21 -25.49
CA SER A 455 -33.44 6.99 -26.16
C SER A 455 -33.63 6.52 -27.60
N THR A 456 -34.84 6.67 -28.14
CA THR A 456 -35.17 6.33 -29.52
C THR A 456 -35.23 7.60 -30.37
N CYS A 457 -34.31 7.73 -31.33
CA CYS A 457 -34.33 8.76 -32.37
C CYS A 457 -35.61 8.67 -33.21
N GLY A 458 -35.99 9.77 -33.88
CA GLY A 458 -37.13 9.86 -34.79
C GLY A 458 -37.10 8.83 -35.94
N ASN A 459 -35.91 8.44 -36.40
CA ASN A 459 -35.71 7.40 -37.40
C ASN A 459 -35.68 5.96 -36.85
N GLY A 460 -35.81 5.76 -35.53
CA GLY A 460 -35.77 4.46 -34.87
C GLY A 460 -34.37 3.98 -34.43
N GLN A 461 -33.32 4.76 -34.63
CA GLN A 461 -32.00 4.53 -34.03
C GLN A 461 -32.10 4.60 -32.49
N CYS A 462 -31.32 3.77 -31.79
CA CYS A 462 -31.17 3.85 -30.34
C CYS A 462 -29.84 4.50 -29.98
N ILE A 463 -29.88 5.59 -29.23
CA ILE A 463 -28.71 6.28 -28.66
C ILE A 463 -28.78 6.24 -27.12
N PRO A 464 -27.70 6.52 -26.37
CA PRO A 464 -27.78 6.70 -24.91
C PRO A 464 -28.81 7.77 -24.51
N ARG A 465 -29.35 7.68 -23.30
CA ARG A 465 -30.31 8.71 -22.81
C ARG A 465 -29.69 10.07 -22.57
N ASP A 466 -28.41 10.08 -22.23
CA ASP A 466 -27.68 11.28 -21.84
C ASP A 466 -27.27 12.14 -23.05
N TYR A 467 -27.45 11.62 -24.27
CA TYR A 467 -27.12 12.27 -25.55
C TYR A 467 -28.41 12.81 -26.20
N VAL A 468 -29.23 13.51 -25.42
CA VAL A 468 -30.49 14.11 -25.89
C VAL A 468 -30.57 15.51 -25.31
N CYS A 469 -30.58 16.52 -26.18
CA CYS A 469 -30.43 17.94 -25.83
C CYS A 469 -29.09 18.24 -25.14
N ASP A 470 -28.00 17.65 -25.64
CA ASP A 470 -26.62 17.92 -25.15
C ASP A 470 -25.80 18.87 -26.06
N GLY A 471 -26.36 19.26 -27.21
CA GLY A 471 -25.76 20.18 -28.16
C GLY A 471 -24.96 19.53 -29.30
N GLU A 472 -24.77 18.20 -29.30
CA GLU A 472 -24.22 17.46 -30.44
C GLU A 472 -25.28 16.56 -31.10
N ALA A 473 -25.16 16.33 -32.42
CA ALA A 473 -26.15 15.55 -33.18
C ALA A 473 -25.74 14.07 -33.30
N ASP A 474 -26.13 13.25 -32.32
CA ASP A 474 -25.77 11.83 -32.19
C ASP A 474 -26.76 10.87 -32.88
N CYS A 475 -28.03 11.26 -32.97
CA CYS A 475 -29.00 10.68 -33.87
C CYS A 475 -28.60 11.01 -35.33
N THR A 476 -28.58 10.00 -36.21
CA THR A 476 -28.23 10.22 -37.63
C THR A 476 -29.24 11.06 -38.42
N ASP A 477 -30.40 11.36 -37.84
CA ASP A 477 -31.38 12.32 -38.34
C ASP A 477 -31.44 13.63 -37.52
N GLY A 478 -30.55 13.80 -36.53
CA GLY A 478 -30.48 14.97 -35.63
C GLY A 478 -31.74 15.17 -34.79
N SER A 479 -32.49 14.08 -34.53
CA SER A 479 -33.81 14.18 -33.89
C SER A 479 -33.77 14.40 -32.38
N ASP A 480 -32.69 13.97 -31.73
CA ASP A 480 -32.25 14.32 -30.38
C ASP A 480 -32.26 15.83 -30.14
N GLU A 481 -31.61 16.60 -31.01
CA GLU A 481 -31.50 18.07 -30.87
C GLU A 481 -32.66 18.83 -31.52
N SER A 482 -33.60 18.14 -32.17
CA SER A 482 -34.65 18.78 -33.00
C SER A 482 -35.92 19.20 -32.25
N GLN A 483 -36.11 18.71 -31.02
CA GLN A 483 -37.30 18.98 -30.19
C GLN A 483 -36.95 19.24 -28.72
N CYS A 484 -35.80 19.87 -28.50
CA CYS A 484 -35.50 20.56 -27.25
C CYS A 484 -36.37 21.83 -27.23
N ASN A 485 -37.51 21.78 -26.55
CA ASN A 485 -38.33 22.96 -26.30
C ASN A 485 -37.82 23.65 -25.03
N ASP A 486 -37.55 24.94 -25.15
CA ASP A 486 -37.17 25.82 -24.05
C ASP A 486 -38.39 26.08 -23.13
N ASP A 487 -38.23 25.79 -21.84
CA ASP A 487 -39.01 26.32 -20.69
C ASP A 487 -37.97 26.39 -19.52
N ASP A 488 -37.64 27.48 -18.84
CA ASP A 488 -37.87 28.93 -19.01
C ASP A 488 -36.72 29.68 -18.29
N ASP A 489 -36.31 30.85 -18.79
CA ASP A 489 -35.59 31.86 -17.99
C ASP A 489 -36.57 32.58 -17.05
N ASP A 490 -36.14 33.06 -15.88
CA ASP A 490 -36.89 34.03 -15.08
C ASP A 490 -35.93 34.98 -14.31
N ASP A 491 -35.54 36.03 -15.04
CA ASP A 491 -35.16 37.41 -14.70
C ASP A 491 -34.62 37.86 -13.31
N ASP A 492 -33.66 38.78 -13.45
CA ASP A 492 -33.13 39.81 -12.54
C ASP A 492 -34.08 40.40 -11.46
N ASP A 493 -33.49 40.88 -10.35
CA ASP A 493 -33.62 42.31 -9.99
C ASP A 493 -32.50 42.78 -9.04
N ASP A 494 -31.99 43.98 -9.31
CA ASP A 494 -30.84 44.64 -8.68
C ASP A 494 -31.31 45.80 -7.76
N TYR A 495 -30.63 46.08 -6.65
CA TYR A 495 -30.84 47.29 -5.84
C TYR A 495 -29.62 47.68 -4.98
N ASP A 496 -28.96 48.75 -5.42
CA ASP A 496 -27.89 49.50 -4.73
C ASP A 496 -28.37 50.32 -3.50
N ASP A 497 -27.37 50.92 -2.83
CA ASP A 497 -27.39 52.15 -2.02
C ASP A 497 -28.12 52.18 -0.66
N ASP A 498 -27.37 52.31 0.45
CA ASP A 498 -27.09 53.64 1.03
C ASP A 498 -26.16 53.59 2.27
N ASP A 499 -25.34 54.64 2.40
CA ASP A 499 -24.34 54.97 3.42
C ASP A 499 -24.69 54.75 4.91
N ASP A 500 -23.68 54.41 5.73
CA ASP A 500 -23.10 55.39 6.68
C ASP A 500 -21.78 54.90 7.35
N ASP A 501 -20.84 55.83 7.54
CA ASP A 501 -19.53 55.65 8.17
C ASP A 501 -19.56 55.18 9.65
N VAL A 502 -18.50 54.50 10.10
CA VAL A 502 -17.48 55.08 11.03
C VAL A 502 -16.46 54.02 11.49
N ASP A 503 -15.19 54.34 11.21
CA ASP A 503 -13.95 53.70 11.71
C ASP A 503 -13.79 53.77 13.24
N TYR A 504 -13.30 52.70 13.88
CA TYR A 504 -12.23 52.78 14.89
C TYR A 504 -11.61 51.40 15.20
N GLY A 505 -10.31 51.27 14.92
CA GLY A 505 -9.49 50.04 14.93
C GLY A 505 -9.31 49.21 16.21
N GLY A 506 -8.53 48.13 16.05
CA GLY A 506 -8.02 47.25 17.10
C GLY A 506 -7.85 45.80 16.62
N ASP A 507 -6.60 45.36 16.48
CA ASP A 507 -5.98 44.13 17.04
C ASP A 507 -6.92 42.91 17.27
N ASP A 508 -6.61 41.66 16.85
CA ASP A 508 -5.33 40.99 16.63
C ASP A 508 -5.49 39.67 15.84
N GLU A 509 -4.36 39.09 15.40
CA GLU A 509 -4.08 37.68 15.04
C GLU A 509 -5.06 36.82 14.19
N ASP A 510 -4.53 36.29 13.07
CA ASP A 510 -4.89 34.95 12.59
C ASP A 510 -3.61 34.17 12.23
N VAL A 511 -3.31 33.11 12.99
CA VAL A 511 -2.10 32.30 12.84
C VAL A 511 -2.32 31.19 11.83
N VAL A 512 -1.79 31.34 10.62
CA VAL A 512 -1.68 30.25 9.64
C VAL A 512 -0.27 29.68 9.67
N ALA A 513 -0.12 28.52 10.31
CA ALA A 513 1.14 27.78 10.32
C ALA A 513 1.46 27.21 8.92
N VAL A 514 2.49 27.76 8.28
CA VAL A 514 3.11 27.17 7.08
C VAL A 514 4.34 26.40 7.54
N HIS A 515 4.29 25.07 7.47
CA HIS A 515 5.49 24.23 7.62
C HIS A 515 6.22 24.21 6.27
N ASP A 516 7.41 24.82 6.23
CA ASP A 516 8.25 24.98 5.04
C ASP A 516 9.35 23.90 5.03
N ASP A 517 9.11 22.80 4.31
CA ASP A 517 10.10 21.75 4.05
C ASP A 517 10.96 22.10 2.82
N SER A 518 11.85 23.08 2.96
CA SER A 518 12.81 23.49 1.93
C SER A 518 14.28 23.24 2.30
N VAL A 519 14.58 22.06 2.85
CA VAL A 519 15.98 21.61 3.03
C VAL A 519 16.61 21.31 1.66
N SER A 520 17.38 22.28 1.16
CA SER A 520 18.00 22.25 -0.17
C SER A 520 18.79 20.97 -0.44
N ALA A 521 18.65 20.43 -1.65
CA ALA A 521 19.31 19.20 -2.10
C ALA A 521 20.84 19.25 -2.01
N VAL A 522 21.46 20.44 -1.95
CA VAL A 522 22.91 20.58 -1.67
C VAL A 522 23.23 20.12 -0.25
N VAL A 523 22.37 20.43 0.72
CA VAL A 523 22.50 19.93 2.10
C VAL A 523 22.22 18.44 2.14
N ILE A 524 21.27 17.91 1.36
CA ILE A 524 21.04 16.45 1.28
C ILE A 524 22.18 15.71 0.58
N VAL A 525 22.85 16.28 -0.43
CA VAL A 525 24.03 15.67 -1.07
C VAL A 525 25.28 15.82 -0.21
N VAL A 526 25.46 16.95 0.49
CA VAL A 526 26.55 17.10 1.47
C VAL A 526 26.30 16.21 2.68
N ILE A 527 25.08 16.11 3.20
CA ILE A 527 24.70 15.14 4.23
C ILE A 527 24.78 13.72 3.67
N ALA A 528 24.47 13.41 2.42
CA ALA A 528 24.62 12.05 1.89
C ALA A 528 26.09 11.69 1.65
N VAL A 529 26.95 12.63 1.26
CA VAL A 529 28.40 12.41 1.12
C VAL A 529 29.09 12.41 2.48
N VAL A 530 28.64 13.23 3.43
CA VAL A 530 29.12 13.25 4.82
C VAL A 530 28.54 12.08 5.61
N VAL A 531 27.33 11.60 5.36
CA VAL A 531 26.75 10.38 5.95
C VAL A 531 27.27 9.15 5.25
N VAL A 532 27.61 9.15 3.96
CA VAL A 532 28.37 8.04 3.36
C VAL A 532 29.80 8.06 3.88
N ALA A 533 30.45 9.22 4.04
CA ALA A 533 31.79 9.31 4.63
C ALA A 533 31.80 8.97 6.13
N VAL A 534 30.81 9.43 6.89
CA VAL A 534 30.61 9.15 8.32
C VAL A 534 30.09 7.74 8.51
N VAL A 535 29.27 7.16 7.64
CA VAL A 535 28.93 5.73 7.68
C VAL A 535 30.13 4.88 7.28
N VAL A 536 30.95 5.28 6.30
CA VAL A 536 32.22 4.58 5.99
C VAL A 536 33.20 4.68 7.18
N VAL A 537 33.27 5.84 7.84
CA VAL A 537 34.11 6.07 9.03
C VAL A 537 33.54 5.41 10.29
N VAL A 538 32.22 5.35 10.48
CA VAL A 538 31.51 4.71 11.59
C VAL A 538 31.46 3.19 11.39
N VAL A 539 31.33 2.69 10.16
CA VAL A 539 31.57 1.26 9.83
C VAL A 539 33.03 0.90 10.13
N ALA A 540 33.98 1.79 9.83
CA ALA A 540 35.39 1.61 10.18
C ALA A 540 35.72 1.76 11.69
N ILE A 541 34.90 2.48 12.47
CA ILE A 541 35.11 2.73 13.91
C ILE A 541 34.30 1.76 14.81
N VAL A 542 33.09 1.38 14.39
CA VAL A 542 32.13 0.55 15.16
C VAL A 542 32.15 -0.92 14.72
N GLY A 543 32.82 -1.25 13.60
CA GLY A 543 33.07 -2.65 13.21
C GLY A 543 31.82 -3.41 12.73
N VAL A 544 30.77 -2.70 12.31
CA VAL A 544 29.59 -3.33 11.69
C VAL A 544 29.95 -3.76 10.26
N SER A 545 30.44 -4.99 10.11
CA SER A 545 30.64 -5.59 8.78
C SER A 545 29.31 -5.65 8.03
N LEU A 546 29.24 -5.04 6.85
CA LEU A 546 28.16 -5.28 5.89
C LEU A 546 27.98 -6.80 5.68
N PRO A 547 26.73 -7.30 5.54
CA PRO A 547 26.51 -8.70 5.25
C PRO A 547 27.07 -9.02 3.87
N CYS A 548 27.96 -10.02 3.80
CA CYS A 548 28.59 -10.46 2.56
C CYS A 548 27.56 -10.87 1.50
N GLU A 549 27.96 -10.82 0.23
CA GLU A 549 27.10 -11.25 -0.87
C GLU A 549 26.71 -12.74 -0.77
N PRO A 550 25.62 -13.19 -1.42
CA PRO A 550 25.20 -14.59 -1.43
C PRO A 550 26.26 -15.60 -1.90
N ASN A 551 27.21 -15.17 -2.74
CA ASN A 551 28.37 -15.93 -3.24
C ASN A 551 29.63 -15.81 -2.36
N GLU A 552 29.56 -15.05 -1.25
CA GLU A 552 30.67 -14.78 -0.34
C GLU A 552 30.48 -15.43 1.05
N PHE A 553 31.58 -15.76 1.69
CA PHE A 553 31.70 -16.26 3.04
C PHE A 553 32.24 -15.15 3.95
N ARG A 554 31.70 -15.05 5.18
CA ARG A 554 32.11 -14.06 6.18
C ARG A 554 33.20 -14.65 7.08
N CYS A 555 34.38 -14.07 7.02
CA CYS A 555 35.55 -14.39 7.85
C CYS A 555 35.31 -14.01 9.33
N ASP A 556 36.09 -14.55 10.28
CA ASP A 556 35.90 -14.23 11.71
C ASP A 556 36.26 -12.76 12.01
N ASN A 557 37.20 -12.18 11.25
CA ASN A 557 37.57 -10.76 11.28
C ASN A 557 36.55 -9.83 10.59
N GLY A 558 35.44 -10.35 10.09
CA GLY A 558 34.36 -9.58 9.45
C GLY A 558 34.59 -9.21 7.98
N ARG A 559 35.67 -9.67 7.34
CA ARG A 559 35.85 -9.59 5.88
C ARG A 559 34.96 -10.58 5.14
N CYS A 560 34.84 -10.39 3.83
CA CYS A 560 34.14 -11.28 2.93
C CYS A 560 35.15 -11.89 1.94
N ALA A 561 35.19 -13.22 1.85
CA ALA A 561 35.95 -13.99 0.87
C ALA A 561 34.98 -14.76 -0.04
N VAL A 562 35.35 -15.09 -1.28
CA VAL A 562 34.43 -15.79 -2.19
C VAL A 562 34.21 -17.23 -1.70
N LYS A 563 33.00 -17.79 -1.79
CA LYS A 563 32.71 -19.16 -1.29
C LYS A 563 33.49 -20.30 -1.98
N ILE A 564 34.18 -20.01 -3.09
CA ILE A 564 35.10 -20.96 -3.74
C ILE A 564 36.51 -20.93 -3.11
N TRP A 565 36.84 -19.86 -2.39
CA TRP A 565 38.06 -19.68 -1.58
C TRP A 565 37.82 -20.05 -0.12
N ARG A 566 37.27 -21.24 0.09
CA ARG A 566 37.07 -21.80 1.42
C ARG A 566 37.54 -23.23 1.40
N CYS A 567 38.59 -23.54 2.15
CA CYS A 567 39.28 -24.82 2.07
C CYS A 567 39.90 -25.06 0.69
N ASP A 568 40.57 -24.04 0.15
CA ASP A 568 41.38 -24.14 -1.07
C ASP A 568 42.89 -24.10 -0.80
N GLY A 569 43.30 -23.71 0.41
CA GLY A 569 44.68 -23.80 0.91
C GLY A 569 45.42 -22.47 1.04
N ASP A 570 44.80 -21.36 0.64
CA ASP A 570 45.31 -20.00 0.79
C ASP A 570 44.60 -19.28 1.96
N ASP A 571 45.15 -18.17 2.48
CA ASP A 571 44.56 -17.37 3.59
C ASP A 571 43.98 -16.06 3.01
N ASP A 572 42.85 -16.16 2.33
CA ASP A 572 42.14 -15.05 1.69
C ASP A 572 41.41 -14.16 2.71
N CYS A 573 40.98 -14.75 3.82
CA CYS A 573 40.42 -14.03 4.95
C CYS A 573 41.47 -13.21 5.73
N LEU A 574 42.77 -13.54 5.63
CA LEU A 574 43.90 -12.97 6.40
C LEU A 574 43.83 -13.23 7.92
N ASP A 575 42.99 -14.18 8.34
CA ASP A 575 42.82 -14.70 9.70
C ASP A 575 42.71 -16.24 9.76
N GLY A 576 42.86 -16.89 8.60
CA GLY A 576 42.72 -18.33 8.35
C GLY A 576 41.34 -18.91 8.66
N SER A 577 40.25 -18.12 8.62
CA SER A 577 38.89 -18.61 8.94
C SER A 577 38.16 -19.31 7.80
N ASP A 578 38.52 -18.99 6.57
CA ASP A 578 38.30 -19.80 5.37
C ASP A 578 38.84 -21.23 5.52
N GLU A 579 40.06 -21.38 6.05
CA GLU A 579 40.79 -22.64 6.20
C GLU A 579 40.47 -23.42 7.49
N LYS A 580 39.42 -23.03 8.22
CA LYS A 580 38.92 -23.74 9.42
C LYS A 580 37.80 -24.74 9.07
N GLU A 581 37.84 -25.89 9.75
CA GLU A 581 36.88 -27.01 9.62
C GLU A 581 36.80 -27.68 8.23
N CYS A 582 37.92 -27.70 7.50
CA CYS A 582 37.99 -28.25 6.15
C CYS A 582 37.88 -29.79 6.07
N PRO A 583 37.32 -30.35 4.96
CA PRO A 583 37.18 -31.80 4.79
C PRO A 583 38.53 -32.52 4.81
N THR A 584 38.72 -33.45 5.75
CA THR A 584 39.98 -34.19 5.85
C THR A 584 40.15 -35.25 4.75
N ARG A 585 41.41 -35.46 4.33
CA ARG A 585 41.83 -36.43 3.30
C ARG A 585 41.15 -37.79 3.45
N GLU A 586 40.43 -38.22 2.41
CA GLU A 586 39.79 -39.54 2.39
C GLU A 586 40.83 -40.69 2.45
N PRO A 587 40.53 -41.82 3.12
CA PRO A 587 41.48 -42.93 3.28
C PRO A 587 41.90 -43.57 1.95
N GLY A 588 43.04 -43.13 1.41
CA GLY A 588 43.65 -43.64 0.18
C GLY A 588 43.73 -42.64 -0.98
N ALA A 589 43.20 -41.42 -0.82
CA ALA A 589 43.40 -40.34 -1.80
C ALA A 589 44.89 -39.91 -1.85
N PRO A 590 45.44 -39.53 -3.03
CA PRO A 590 46.85 -39.12 -3.18
C PRO A 590 47.14 -37.75 -2.54
N CYS A 591 46.28 -36.76 -2.79
CA CYS A 591 46.28 -35.44 -2.17
C CYS A 591 45.14 -35.31 -1.14
N ARG A 592 44.97 -34.13 -0.53
CA ARG A 592 43.82 -33.80 0.32
C ARG A 592 42.58 -33.42 -0.51
N ALA A 593 41.50 -32.99 0.14
CA ALA A 593 40.23 -32.64 -0.53
C ALA A 593 40.25 -31.20 -1.09
N ASP A 594 41.03 -30.35 -0.41
CA ASP A 594 41.50 -28.98 -0.67
C ASP A 594 42.59 -28.89 -1.75
N GLU A 595 43.13 -30.02 -2.22
CA GLU A 595 44.30 -30.06 -3.12
C GLU A 595 43.98 -30.75 -4.47
N PHE A 596 44.29 -30.08 -5.58
CA PHE A 596 44.29 -30.70 -6.90
C PHE A 596 45.51 -31.63 -7.09
N THR A 597 45.26 -32.85 -7.56
CA THR A 597 46.33 -33.83 -7.86
C THR A 597 46.81 -33.65 -9.31
N CYS A 598 48.06 -33.23 -9.50
CA CYS A 598 48.66 -33.18 -10.84
C CYS A 598 48.68 -34.57 -11.49
N ALA A 599 48.56 -34.66 -12.82
CA ALA A 599 48.39 -35.94 -13.52
C ALA A 599 49.63 -36.87 -13.48
N THR A 600 50.78 -36.36 -13.04
CA THR A 600 51.96 -37.16 -12.67
C THR A 600 51.78 -37.96 -11.37
N GLY A 601 50.88 -37.55 -10.47
CA GLY A 601 50.57 -38.20 -9.20
C GLY A 601 51.55 -37.94 -8.04
N ASP A 602 52.70 -37.34 -8.33
CA ASP A 602 53.76 -37.01 -7.35
C ASP A 602 53.70 -35.55 -6.86
N GLN A 603 52.74 -34.75 -7.33
CA GLN A 603 52.55 -33.35 -6.96
C GLN A 603 51.07 -33.04 -6.66
N CYS A 604 50.85 -32.28 -5.59
CA CYS A 604 49.58 -31.69 -5.21
C CYS A 604 49.74 -30.16 -5.27
N VAL A 605 48.72 -29.45 -5.75
CA VAL A 605 48.63 -27.97 -5.72
C VAL A 605 47.32 -27.56 -5.06
N PRO A 606 47.19 -26.34 -4.51
CA PRO A 606 45.92 -25.78 -4.03
C PRO A 606 44.77 -25.95 -5.03
N ALA A 607 43.54 -26.11 -4.55
CA ALA A 607 42.37 -26.19 -5.44
C ALA A 607 42.10 -24.87 -6.18
N SER A 608 42.54 -23.74 -5.60
CA SER A 608 42.56 -22.41 -6.22
C SER A 608 43.34 -22.40 -7.55
N TYR A 609 44.53 -23.03 -7.57
CA TYR A 609 45.48 -23.01 -8.69
C TYR A 609 45.11 -24.01 -9.82
N GLN A 610 44.04 -24.80 -9.68
CA GLN A 610 43.55 -25.61 -10.80
C GLN A 610 42.68 -24.74 -11.72
N CYS A 611 43.17 -24.33 -12.90
CA CYS A 611 42.43 -23.46 -13.84
C CYS A 611 42.48 -21.95 -13.50
N ASP A 612 43.63 -21.44 -13.04
CA ASP A 612 43.87 -20.02 -12.74
C ASP A 612 44.62 -19.25 -13.85
N ASP A 613 44.98 -19.94 -14.95
CA ASP A 613 45.78 -19.47 -16.11
C ASP A 613 47.32 -19.44 -15.90
N GLU A 614 47.85 -19.84 -14.73
CA GLU A 614 49.29 -20.01 -14.49
C GLU A 614 49.76 -21.46 -14.73
N ASN A 615 50.92 -21.87 -14.19
CA ASN A 615 51.46 -23.23 -14.39
C ASN A 615 52.16 -23.68 -13.12
N ASP A 616 51.43 -24.40 -12.29
CA ASP A 616 51.85 -24.79 -10.96
C ASP A 616 52.21 -26.28 -10.92
N CYS A 617 51.48 -27.11 -11.67
CA CYS A 617 51.87 -28.49 -11.97
C CYS A 617 53.06 -28.55 -12.95
N PHE A 618 54.07 -29.37 -12.64
CA PHE A 618 55.25 -29.58 -13.50
C PHE A 618 54.92 -30.11 -14.92
N ASP A 619 53.76 -30.75 -15.10
CA ASP A 619 53.27 -31.27 -16.37
C ASP A 619 52.17 -30.42 -17.02
N ARG A 620 51.80 -29.30 -16.39
CA ARG A 620 50.69 -28.42 -16.77
C ARG A 620 49.35 -29.17 -16.81
N SER A 621 49.03 -29.97 -15.80
CA SER A 621 47.78 -30.75 -15.75
C SER A 621 46.61 -30.01 -15.08
N ASP A 622 46.93 -29.07 -14.20
CA ASP A 622 46.10 -27.95 -13.72
C ASP A 622 45.34 -27.24 -14.85
N GLU A 623 46.05 -26.68 -15.84
CA GLU A 623 45.48 -25.89 -16.94
C GLU A 623 44.93 -26.74 -18.11
N ARG A 624 44.74 -28.05 -17.92
CA ARG A 624 44.28 -28.94 -19.00
C ARG A 624 42.84 -29.39 -18.81
N GLY A 625 41.99 -28.94 -19.73
CA GLY A 625 40.58 -29.34 -19.77
C GLY A 625 39.66 -28.47 -18.93
N CYS A 626 40.16 -27.32 -18.46
CA CYS A 626 39.37 -26.28 -17.83
C CYS A 626 38.16 -25.91 -18.69
N ILE A 627 36.97 -25.95 -18.08
CA ILE A 627 35.73 -25.50 -18.71
C ILE A 627 34.97 -24.64 -17.70
N LYS A 628 34.60 -23.43 -18.16
CA LYS A 628 33.67 -22.56 -17.42
C LYS A 628 32.37 -23.31 -17.08
N PRO A 629 31.64 -22.92 -16.04
CA PRO A 629 30.43 -23.63 -15.68
C PRO A 629 29.40 -23.53 -16.81
N THR A 630 28.49 -24.49 -16.88
CA THR A 630 27.35 -24.50 -17.79
C THR A 630 26.18 -25.17 -17.08
N ILE A 631 25.04 -24.47 -16.99
CA ILE A 631 23.82 -25.02 -16.43
C ILE A 631 23.28 -26.09 -17.38
N ILE A 632 23.14 -27.32 -16.89
CA ILE A 632 22.48 -28.42 -17.60
C ILE A 632 20.99 -28.46 -17.26
N ARG A 633 20.65 -28.21 -15.99
CA ARG A 633 19.27 -28.20 -15.51
C ARG A 633 19.01 -26.93 -14.68
N PRO A 634 18.31 -25.93 -15.24
CA PRO A 634 17.78 -24.82 -14.45
C PRO A 634 16.66 -25.32 -13.50
N PRO A 635 16.29 -24.52 -12.49
CA PRO A 635 15.20 -24.87 -11.57
C PRO A 635 13.82 -24.80 -12.24
N GLU A 636 12.79 -25.23 -11.51
CA GLU A 636 11.40 -25.26 -12.00
C GLU A 636 10.78 -23.86 -11.95
N GLN A 637 10.16 -23.41 -13.05
CA GLN A 637 9.75 -22.01 -13.27
C GLN A 637 8.76 -21.44 -12.24
N GLU A 638 7.79 -22.24 -11.82
CA GLU A 638 6.75 -21.81 -10.88
C GLU A 638 6.45 -22.94 -9.90
N ILE A 639 6.56 -22.67 -8.60
CA ILE A 639 6.22 -23.62 -7.55
C ILE A 639 5.24 -22.96 -6.59
N ASN A 640 4.06 -23.56 -6.49
CA ASN A 640 3.02 -23.14 -5.55
C ASN A 640 3.14 -23.98 -4.27
N VAL A 641 3.31 -23.30 -3.13
CA VAL A 641 3.42 -23.91 -1.80
C VAL A 641 2.41 -23.26 -0.87
N GLU A 642 1.83 -24.01 0.06
CA GLU A 642 0.93 -23.43 1.07
C GLU A 642 1.74 -22.85 2.25
N ILE A 643 1.19 -21.88 3.00
CA ILE A 643 1.79 -21.45 4.27
C ILE A 643 2.01 -22.65 5.19
N ASN A 644 3.18 -22.69 5.86
CA ASN A 644 3.69 -23.83 6.62
C ASN A 644 4.02 -25.08 5.78
N GLY A 645 3.89 -25.01 4.45
CA GLY A 645 4.33 -26.05 3.53
C GLY A 645 5.86 -26.15 3.44
N THR A 646 6.34 -27.05 2.59
CA THR A 646 7.77 -27.22 2.30
C THR A 646 7.98 -27.25 0.80
N PHE A 647 8.92 -26.46 0.28
CA PHE A 647 9.32 -26.49 -1.12
C PHE A 647 10.79 -26.86 -1.29
N THR A 648 11.15 -27.38 -2.46
CA THR A 648 12.52 -27.82 -2.78
C THR A 648 12.85 -27.49 -4.22
N ILE A 649 13.87 -26.66 -4.43
CA ILE A 649 14.39 -26.32 -5.76
C ILE A 649 15.76 -26.95 -5.99
N ARG A 650 16.08 -27.23 -7.26
CA ARG A 650 17.29 -27.96 -7.67
C ARG A 650 17.87 -27.35 -8.93
N CYS A 651 19.19 -27.37 -9.03
CA CYS A 651 19.94 -26.85 -10.16
C CYS A 651 21.12 -27.79 -10.44
N ASP A 652 21.37 -28.16 -11.69
CA ASP A 652 22.53 -28.97 -12.09
C ASP A 652 23.40 -28.15 -13.05
N ALA A 653 24.69 -27.98 -12.72
CA ALA A 653 25.71 -27.41 -13.59
C ALA A 653 26.92 -28.34 -13.73
N VAL A 654 27.68 -28.19 -14.81
CA VAL A 654 28.97 -28.84 -15.01
C VAL A 654 30.05 -27.82 -15.32
N GLY A 655 31.29 -28.13 -14.93
CA GLY A 655 32.47 -27.30 -15.09
C GLY A 655 33.72 -28.09 -14.70
N VAL A 656 34.90 -27.56 -15.02
CA VAL A 656 36.20 -28.03 -14.53
C VAL A 656 36.97 -26.76 -14.16
N PRO A 657 37.20 -26.49 -12.86
CA PRO A 657 36.80 -27.29 -11.69
C PRO A 657 35.28 -27.43 -11.53
N THR A 658 34.85 -28.44 -10.77
CA THR A 658 33.42 -28.73 -10.55
C THR A 658 32.74 -27.53 -9.89
N PRO A 659 31.65 -26.97 -10.44
CA PRO A 659 31.12 -25.70 -9.97
C PRO A 659 30.41 -25.83 -8.61
N LEU A 660 30.60 -24.81 -7.78
CA LEU A 660 29.82 -24.57 -6.58
C LEU A 660 28.47 -23.94 -6.97
N ILE A 661 27.36 -24.47 -6.44
CA ILE A 661 26.03 -23.90 -6.64
C ILE A 661 25.62 -23.05 -5.43
N VAL A 662 25.28 -21.80 -5.72
CA VAL A 662 24.78 -20.80 -4.79
C VAL A 662 23.34 -20.42 -5.21
N TRP A 663 22.51 -20.06 -4.23
CA TRP A 663 21.14 -19.58 -4.47
C TRP A 663 21.00 -18.13 -4.02
N ARG A 664 20.31 -17.32 -4.83
CA ARG A 664 19.89 -15.95 -4.48
C ARG A 664 18.37 -15.89 -4.42
N LEU A 665 17.81 -15.08 -3.52
CA LEU A 665 16.37 -14.75 -3.46
C LEU A 665 16.22 -13.28 -3.81
N ASN A 666 15.48 -12.96 -4.87
CA ASN A 666 15.26 -11.58 -5.33
C ASN A 666 16.60 -10.80 -5.45
N TRP A 667 17.64 -11.47 -5.99
CA TRP A 667 19.04 -11.03 -6.07
C TRP A 667 19.82 -10.89 -4.75
N GLY A 668 19.14 -10.95 -3.60
CA GLY A 668 19.73 -10.92 -2.26
C GLY A 668 19.97 -12.29 -1.64
N ASN A 669 20.24 -12.27 -0.33
CA ASN A 669 20.49 -13.45 0.49
C ASN A 669 19.20 -14.28 0.69
N ILE A 670 19.33 -15.61 0.64
CA ILE A 670 18.25 -16.53 0.99
C ILE A 670 17.97 -16.52 2.51
N PRO A 671 16.75 -16.92 2.95
CA PRO A 671 16.43 -16.99 4.37
C PRO A 671 17.35 -17.94 5.14
N GLN A 672 17.62 -17.62 6.40
CA GLN A 672 18.54 -18.38 7.26
C GLN A 672 17.80 -19.12 8.40
N GLY A 673 18.52 -19.99 9.10
CA GLY A 673 18.02 -20.74 10.27
C GLY A 673 17.64 -22.20 9.99
N PRO A 674 17.16 -22.94 11.01
CA PRO A 674 17.02 -24.40 10.97
C PRO A 674 15.93 -24.91 10.02
N ARG A 675 15.09 -24.01 9.48
CA ARG A 675 14.05 -24.32 8.50
C ARG A 675 14.58 -24.44 7.06
N VAL A 676 15.79 -23.93 6.80
CA VAL A 676 16.41 -23.90 5.48
C VAL A 676 17.55 -24.92 5.40
N THR A 677 17.69 -25.60 4.26
CA THR A 677 18.78 -26.54 4.00
C THR A 677 19.28 -26.35 2.58
N VAL A 678 20.57 -26.06 2.44
CA VAL A 678 21.26 -25.88 1.15
C VAL A 678 22.34 -26.95 1.01
N THR A 679 22.46 -27.55 -0.16
CA THR A 679 23.59 -28.41 -0.53
C THR A 679 24.08 -28.08 -1.93
N SER A 680 25.39 -28.24 -2.14
CA SER A 680 26.03 -28.21 -3.46
C SER A 680 27.01 -29.39 -3.55
N ILE A 681 26.65 -30.43 -4.30
CA ILE A 681 27.42 -31.68 -4.38
C ILE A 681 27.62 -32.04 -5.85
N ASN A 682 28.86 -32.13 -6.31
CA ASN A 682 29.21 -32.49 -7.70
C ASN A 682 28.49 -31.63 -8.76
N GLY A 683 28.43 -30.31 -8.56
CA GLY A 683 27.70 -29.39 -9.46
C GLY A 683 26.17 -29.42 -9.35
N ARG A 684 25.61 -30.24 -8.44
CA ARG A 684 24.17 -30.25 -8.13
C ARG A 684 23.88 -29.42 -6.87
N GLY A 685 23.18 -28.31 -7.05
CA GLY A 685 22.59 -27.52 -5.99
C GLY A 685 21.20 -28.02 -5.61
N THR A 686 20.88 -28.04 -4.32
CA THR A 686 19.52 -28.25 -3.82
C THR A 686 19.25 -27.32 -2.63
N LEU A 687 18.16 -26.54 -2.72
CA LEU A 687 17.66 -25.72 -1.62
C LEU A 687 16.29 -26.27 -1.19
N THR A 688 16.13 -26.50 0.11
CA THR A 688 14.87 -26.91 0.74
C THR A 688 14.50 -25.88 1.81
N VAL A 689 13.28 -25.35 1.73
CA VAL A 689 12.72 -24.45 2.75
C VAL A 689 11.49 -25.12 3.35
N ARG A 690 11.51 -25.34 4.67
CA ARG A 690 10.41 -25.89 5.47
C ARG A 690 9.65 -24.78 6.16
N ASN A 691 8.39 -25.05 6.50
CA ASN A 691 7.47 -24.11 7.14
C ASN A 691 7.44 -22.76 6.41
N ALA A 692 7.07 -22.79 5.13
CA ALA A 692 7.11 -21.62 4.25
C ALA A 692 6.23 -20.47 4.78
N VAL A 693 6.83 -19.28 4.87
CA VAL A 693 6.17 -18.01 5.20
C VAL A 693 6.05 -17.13 3.94
N LEU A 694 5.24 -16.07 3.97
CA LEU A 694 5.04 -15.24 2.78
C LEU A 694 6.30 -14.51 2.31
N GLU A 695 7.22 -14.21 3.22
CA GLU A 695 8.53 -13.63 2.92
C GLU A 695 9.45 -14.57 2.13
N ASP A 696 9.14 -15.88 2.08
CA ASP A 696 9.82 -16.85 1.21
C ASP A 696 9.31 -16.80 -0.25
N ALA A 697 8.32 -15.96 -0.57
CA ALA A 697 7.85 -15.78 -1.94
C ALA A 697 8.80 -14.88 -2.73
N GLY A 698 9.10 -15.25 -3.97
CA GLY A 698 10.01 -14.49 -4.83
C GLY A 698 10.69 -15.33 -5.91
N ALA A 699 11.59 -14.69 -6.65
CA ALA A 699 12.41 -15.34 -7.66
C ALA A 699 13.70 -15.89 -7.03
N TYR A 700 13.87 -17.21 -7.09
CA TYR A 700 15.09 -17.90 -6.68
C TYR A 700 15.96 -18.20 -7.90
N THR A 701 17.11 -17.53 -7.96
CA THR A 701 18.12 -17.69 -9.01
C THR A 701 19.19 -18.67 -8.55
N CYS A 702 19.56 -19.61 -9.42
CA CYS A 702 20.73 -20.47 -9.23
C CYS A 702 21.96 -19.81 -9.87
N GLU A 703 23.03 -19.65 -9.10
CA GLU A 703 24.34 -19.19 -9.55
C GLU A 703 25.33 -20.37 -9.48
N ALA A 704 26.09 -20.61 -10.56
CA ALA A 704 27.10 -21.66 -10.63
C ALA A 704 28.49 -21.03 -10.82
N LEU A 705 29.38 -21.25 -9.86
CA LEU A 705 30.70 -20.62 -9.79
C LEU A 705 31.82 -21.65 -9.91
N ASN A 706 32.82 -21.35 -10.74
CA ASN A 706 34.19 -21.84 -10.57
C ASN A 706 35.17 -20.71 -10.91
N ASN A 707 36.47 -20.93 -10.73
CA ASN A 707 37.51 -19.92 -10.99
C ASN A 707 37.58 -19.41 -12.45
N LYS A 708 37.04 -20.14 -13.44
CA LYS A 708 36.95 -19.63 -14.83
C LYS A 708 35.71 -18.74 -15.09
N ALA A 709 34.61 -18.86 -14.34
CA ALA A 709 33.45 -17.94 -14.41
C ALA A 709 32.40 -18.18 -13.32
N SER A 710 31.60 -17.14 -13.02
CA SER A 710 30.24 -17.28 -12.48
C SER A 710 29.20 -17.18 -13.62
N ILE A 711 28.14 -17.98 -13.56
CA ILE A 711 26.97 -17.89 -14.45
C ILE A 711 25.65 -18.09 -13.69
N PHE A 712 24.58 -17.50 -14.21
CA PHE A 712 23.22 -17.67 -13.67
C PHE A 712 22.39 -18.65 -14.50
N ALA A 713 21.51 -19.40 -13.84
CA ALA A 713 20.51 -20.22 -14.49
C ALA A 713 19.34 -19.38 -15.00
N ILE A 714 18.89 -19.69 -16.21
CA ILE A 714 17.66 -19.14 -16.79
C ILE A 714 16.80 -20.33 -17.21
N PRO A 715 15.53 -20.42 -16.81
CA PRO A 715 14.77 -19.47 -15.98
C PRO A 715 15.09 -19.54 -14.47
N ASP A 716 14.66 -18.51 -13.74
CA ASP A 716 14.54 -18.53 -12.28
C ASP A 716 13.38 -19.42 -11.81
N ALA A 717 13.37 -19.78 -10.52
CA ALA A 717 12.21 -20.39 -9.87
C ALA A 717 11.36 -19.36 -9.12
N LEU A 718 10.15 -19.11 -9.61
CA LEU A 718 9.17 -18.27 -8.91
C LEU A 718 8.43 -19.09 -7.85
N ILE A 719 8.67 -18.78 -6.58
CA ILE A 719 7.97 -19.41 -5.46
C ILE A 719 6.73 -18.57 -5.10
N ILE A 720 5.56 -19.20 -5.14
CA ILE A 720 4.27 -18.59 -4.82
C ILE A 720 3.73 -19.24 -3.55
N VAL A 721 3.78 -18.51 -2.44
CA VAL A 721 3.27 -18.97 -1.14
C VAL A 721 1.79 -18.58 -1.00
N ARG A 722 0.90 -19.58 -1.01
CA ARG A 722 -0.56 -19.40 -0.92
C ARG A 722 -1.08 -19.63 0.49
N ARG A 723 -2.05 -18.82 0.95
CA ARG A 723 -2.83 -19.14 2.16
C ARG A 723 -3.86 -20.23 1.81
N THR A 724 -4.13 -21.16 2.72
CA THR A 724 -5.06 -22.27 2.50
C THR A 724 -6.50 -21.76 2.22
N PRO A 725 -7.24 -22.36 1.27
CA PRO A 725 -8.61 -21.94 1.00
C PRO A 725 -9.55 -22.35 2.14
N GLY A 726 -10.10 -21.37 2.85
CA GLY A 726 -11.12 -21.59 3.88
C GLY A 726 -12.52 -21.85 3.32
N ILE A 727 -13.53 -21.77 4.21
CA ILE A 727 -14.96 -21.87 3.83
C ILE A 727 -15.35 -20.73 2.87
N CYS A 728 -14.79 -19.53 3.10
CA CYS A 728 -15.03 -18.36 2.28
C CYS A 728 -14.28 -18.43 0.94
N ARG A 729 -14.96 -17.99 -0.13
CA ARG A 729 -14.40 -17.87 -1.49
C ARG A 729 -14.61 -16.45 -1.97
N ALA A 730 -13.65 -15.92 -2.74
CA ALA A 730 -13.74 -14.60 -3.37
C ALA A 730 -15.13 -14.40 -4.04
N PRO A 731 -15.82 -13.28 -3.80
CA PRO A 731 -15.35 -12.02 -3.20
C PRO A 731 -15.46 -11.94 -1.66
N LEU A 732 -15.51 -13.09 -0.96
CA LEU A 732 -15.60 -13.17 0.49
C LEU A 732 -14.34 -13.78 1.12
N PHE A 733 -13.99 -13.32 2.32
CA PHE A 733 -12.89 -13.80 3.15
C PHE A 733 -13.31 -13.90 4.62
N ASN A 734 -12.72 -14.83 5.38
CA ASN A 734 -12.56 -14.84 6.84
C ASN A 734 -11.91 -16.19 7.18
N ALA A 735 -10.67 -16.18 7.66
CA ALA A 735 -9.93 -17.42 7.97
C ALA A 735 -10.40 -18.11 9.26
N ASN A 736 -11.18 -17.44 10.10
CA ASN A 736 -11.85 -18.01 11.27
C ASN A 736 -13.36 -18.26 11.04
N ALA A 737 -13.80 -18.30 9.78
CA ALA A 737 -15.18 -18.64 9.45
C ALA A 737 -15.46 -20.12 9.75
N LEU A 738 -16.46 -20.39 10.59
CA LEU A 738 -16.98 -21.72 10.86
C LEU A 738 -18.16 -22.05 9.91
N THR A 739 -18.81 -21.02 9.38
CA THR A 739 -19.95 -21.12 8.47
C THR A 739 -19.82 -20.10 7.32
N PRO A 740 -20.53 -20.29 6.20
CA PRO A 740 -20.57 -19.30 5.12
C PRO A 740 -21.17 -17.93 5.48
N ARG A 741 -21.79 -17.78 6.66
CA ARG A 741 -22.32 -16.49 7.16
C ARG A 741 -21.27 -15.65 7.86
N ASP A 742 -20.21 -16.26 8.36
CA ASP A 742 -19.08 -15.58 9.01
C ASP A 742 -18.13 -14.94 7.97
N CYS A 743 -18.40 -15.17 6.69
CA CYS A 743 -17.61 -14.67 5.57
C CYS A 743 -17.89 -13.19 5.28
N ILE A 744 -16.85 -12.38 5.37
CA ILE A 744 -16.85 -10.93 5.19
C ILE A 744 -16.56 -10.61 3.72
N ARG A 745 -17.15 -9.55 3.15
CA ARG A 745 -16.90 -9.16 1.75
C ARG A 745 -15.62 -8.35 1.60
N CYS A 746 -14.80 -8.64 0.60
CA CYS A 746 -13.67 -7.79 0.25
C CYS A 746 -14.16 -6.37 -0.12
N PHE A 747 -13.63 -5.36 0.56
CA PHE A 747 -13.87 -3.95 0.24
C PHE A 747 -12.81 -3.43 -0.73
N CYS A 748 -11.53 -3.54 -0.34
CA CYS A 748 -10.33 -3.27 -1.15
C CYS A 748 -10.37 -1.97 -1.99
N TYR A 749 -11.04 -0.93 -1.48
CA TYR A 749 -11.38 0.31 -2.21
C TYR A 749 -11.90 0.08 -3.65
N GLY A 750 -12.57 -1.05 -3.90
CA GLY A 750 -13.08 -1.45 -5.21
C GLY A 750 -12.01 -1.83 -6.24
N GLN A 751 -10.72 -1.78 -5.91
CA GLN A 751 -9.60 -2.06 -6.83
C GLN A 751 -9.46 -3.57 -7.12
N THR A 752 -9.86 -4.42 -6.17
CA THR A 752 -9.88 -5.88 -6.35
C THR A 752 -11.05 -6.51 -5.60
N GLN A 753 -11.40 -7.73 -5.99
CA GLN A 753 -12.35 -8.59 -5.27
C GLN A 753 -11.65 -9.81 -4.64
N THR A 754 -10.32 -9.90 -4.74
CA THR A 754 -9.52 -10.98 -4.16
C THR A 754 -8.76 -10.47 -2.95
N CYS A 755 -9.21 -10.88 -1.76
CA CYS A 755 -8.59 -10.57 -0.49
C CYS A 755 -8.62 -11.78 0.43
N LEU A 756 -7.79 -11.75 1.48
CA LEU A 756 -7.68 -12.77 2.51
C LEU A 756 -7.75 -12.11 3.88
N SER A 757 -7.88 -12.90 4.95
CA SER A 757 -7.71 -12.36 6.31
C SER A 757 -6.26 -11.98 6.56
N SER A 758 -6.00 -10.77 7.05
CA SER A 758 -4.66 -10.28 7.40
C SER A 758 -3.92 -11.23 8.34
N ASN A 759 -2.58 -11.18 8.32
CA ASN A 759 -1.73 -11.90 9.27
C ASN A 759 -1.50 -11.13 10.59
N LEU A 760 -2.08 -9.93 10.74
CA LEU A 760 -1.86 -9.07 11.91
C LEU A 760 -2.41 -9.71 13.19
N GLN A 761 -1.77 -9.45 14.33
CA GLN A 761 -2.28 -9.76 15.67
C GLN A 761 -2.92 -8.50 16.26
N TYR A 762 -3.96 -8.65 17.08
CA TYR A 762 -4.54 -7.49 17.77
C TYR A 762 -3.59 -6.96 18.85
N SER A 763 -3.34 -5.66 18.85
CA SER A 763 -2.83 -4.90 19.98
C SER A 763 -3.95 -4.02 20.54
N GLN A 764 -3.71 -3.37 21.68
CA GLN A 764 -4.67 -2.46 22.33
C GLN A 764 -4.06 -1.07 22.48
N ILE A 765 -4.73 -0.06 21.93
CA ILE A 765 -4.44 1.35 22.20
C ILE A 765 -5.14 1.70 23.51
N THR A 766 -4.36 2.06 24.52
CA THR A 766 -4.84 2.42 25.87
C THR A 766 -4.93 3.93 26.02
N LEU A 767 -5.89 4.45 26.80
CA LEU A 767 -5.97 5.88 27.09
C LEU A 767 -4.75 6.35 27.92
N GLY A 768 -4.14 7.46 27.48
CA GLY A 768 -3.03 8.12 28.19
C GLY A 768 -3.49 8.90 29.42
N GLN A 769 -2.71 9.91 29.83
CA GLN A 769 -3.00 10.75 31.00
C GLN A 769 -3.88 11.99 30.70
N GLN A 770 -4.45 12.09 29.49
CA GLN A 770 -5.27 13.22 29.06
C GLN A 770 -6.50 12.76 28.26
N VAL A 771 -7.63 13.40 28.50
CA VAL A 771 -8.88 13.30 27.72
C VAL A 771 -9.62 14.64 27.84
N ALA A 772 -10.30 15.07 26.78
CA ALA A 772 -11.13 16.27 26.81
C ALA A 772 -12.61 15.90 26.97
N ILE A 773 -13.42 16.80 27.52
CA ILE A 773 -14.88 16.69 27.45
C ILE A 773 -15.41 17.81 26.55
N VAL A 774 -16.21 17.45 25.54
CA VAL A 774 -16.70 18.34 24.48
C VAL A 774 -18.22 18.33 24.42
N ARG A 775 -18.81 19.43 23.94
CA ARG A 775 -20.25 19.54 23.71
C ARG A 775 -20.64 18.89 22.39
N ARG A 776 -21.73 18.11 22.34
CA ARG A 776 -22.11 17.30 21.16
C ARG A 776 -22.37 18.10 19.88
N ASP A 777 -22.87 19.33 19.98
CA ASP A 777 -23.28 20.15 18.83
C ASP A 777 -22.17 21.05 18.30
N THR A 778 -21.29 21.59 19.16
CA THR A 778 -20.21 22.52 18.77
C THR A 778 -18.82 21.88 18.73
N LEU A 779 -18.63 20.70 19.33
CA LEU A 779 -17.33 20.06 19.59
C LEU A 779 -16.33 20.91 20.41
N GLU A 780 -16.76 22.05 20.93
CA GLU A 780 -15.95 22.90 21.80
C GLU A 780 -15.60 22.14 23.09
N PRO A 781 -14.32 22.15 23.52
CA PRO A 781 -13.93 21.59 24.80
C PRO A 781 -14.46 22.46 25.95
N ALA A 782 -14.96 21.82 27.00
CA ALA A 782 -15.12 22.49 28.28
C ALA A 782 -13.74 22.77 28.91
N ASP A 783 -13.68 23.71 29.85
CA ASP A 783 -12.46 24.05 30.58
C ASP A 783 -11.78 22.79 31.15
N SER A 784 -10.51 22.60 30.76
CA SER A 784 -9.70 21.44 31.13
C SER A 784 -9.56 21.28 32.65
N ASN A 785 -9.71 22.35 33.43
CA ASN A 785 -9.67 22.31 34.90
C ASN A 785 -10.81 21.45 35.51
N PHE A 786 -11.85 21.13 34.75
CA PHE A 786 -12.96 20.29 35.22
C PHE A 786 -12.67 18.79 35.14
N VAL A 787 -11.71 18.37 34.29
CA VAL A 787 -11.34 16.97 34.11
C VAL A 787 -10.17 16.63 35.03
N GLN A 788 -10.41 15.75 36.00
CA GLN A 788 -9.41 15.30 36.98
C GLN A 788 -8.99 13.86 36.68
N TYR A 789 -7.68 13.60 36.57
CA TYR A 789 -7.15 12.24 36.48
C TYR A 789 -6.97 11.63 37.88
N ILE A 790 -7.36 10.38 38.06
CA ILE A 790 -7.22 9.58 39.29
C ILE A 790 -6.14 8.52 39.06
N PRO A 791 -4.88 8.72 39.53
CA PRO A 791 -3.78 7.80 39.21
C PRO A 791 -3.97 6.37 39.75
N VAL A 792 -4.72 6.22 40.85
CA VAL A 792 -4.91 4.93 41.55
C VAL A 792 -5.82 3.98 40.76
N SER A 793 -6.90 4.48 40.17
CA SER A 793 -7.83 3.70 39.34
C SER A 793 -7.58 3.87 37.83
N ARG A 794 -6.71 4.80 37.42
CA ARG A 794 -6.49 5.21 36.02
C ARG A 794 -7.78 5.67 35.34
N GLU A 795 -8.59 6.41 36.08
CA GLU A 795 -9.87 6.98 35.64
C GLU A 795 -9.78 8.50 35.51
N PHE A 796 -10.54 9.06 34.58
CA PHE A 796 -10.83 10.49 34.52
C PHE A 796 -12.19 10.75 35.16
N GLN A 797 -12.30 11.80 35.98
CA GLN A 797 -13.56 12.21 36.60
C GLN A 797 -13.88 13.68 36.33
N VAL A 798 -15.16 14.00 36.27
CA VAL A 798 -15.68 15.36 36.43
C VAL A 798 -16.65 15.34 37.63
N THR A 799 -16.40 16.20 38.60
CA THR A 799 -17.29 16.41 39.77
C THR A 799 -18.21 17.61 39.52
N ASP A 800 -19.28 17.72 40.32
CA ASP A 800 -20.27 18.81 40.25
C ASP A 800 -20.87 19.04 38.84
N PHE A 801 -20.94 17.96 38.04
CA PHE A 801 -21.09 17.95 36.58
C PHE A 801 -22.17 18.92 36.07
N ASN A 802 -23.40 18.81 36.57
CA ASN A 802 -24.52 19.66 36.13
C ASN A 802 -24.38 21.14 36.52
N THR A 803 -23.63 21.46 37.57
CA THR A 803 -23.39 22.86 37.98
C THR A 803 -22.35 23.53 37.09
N ILE A 804 -21.35 22.75 36.66
CA ILE A 804 -20.21 23.20 35.87
C ILE A 804 -20.57 23.25 34.38
N LEU A 805 -21.10 22.16 33.82
CA LEU A 805 -21.28 21.98 32.38
C LEU A 805 -22.67 22.41 31.87
N ARG A 806 -23.59 22.83 32.75
CA ARG A 806 -24.98 23.19 32.42
C ARG A 806 -25.76 22.04 31.76
N THR A 807 -27.01 22.28 31.38
CA THR A 807 -27.85 21.29 30.68
C THR A 807 -27.43 21.14 29.22
N GLY A 808 -26.93 19.96 28.85
CA GLY A 808 -26.52 19.63 27.48
C GLY A 808 -26.03 18.19 27.31
N SER A 809 -25.86 17.76 26.07
CA SER A 809 -25.26 16.47 25.73
C SER A 809 -23.75 16.63 25.56
N TYR A 810 -22.98 15.96 26.42
CA TYR A 810 -21.52 16.03 26.48
C TYR A 810 -20.89 14.66 26.28
N TYR A 811 -19.69 14.67 25.69
CA TYR A 811 -18.92 13.49 25.34
C TYR A 811 -17.45 13.67 25.72
N TRP A 812 -16.81 12.59 26.12
CA TRP A 812 -15.36 12.47 26.17
C TRP A 812 -14.80 12.36 24.76
N SER A 813 -13.96 13.30 24.35
CA SER A 813 -13.21 13.23 23.09
C SER A 813 -11.91 12.50 23.30
N LEU A 814 -11.71 11.38 22.61
CA LEU A 814 -10.50 10.57 22.72
C LEU A 814 -9.30 11.28 22.04
N PRO A 815 -8.09 11.17 22.60
CA PRO A 815 -6.89 11.84 22.07
C PRO A 815 -6.37 11.24 20.77
N TYR A 816 -5.48 11.99 20.09
CA TYR A 816 -4.93 11.70 18.75
C TYR A 816 -4.44 10.26 18.52
N GLN A 817 -3.93 9.58 19.55
CA GLN A 817 -3.52 8.18 19.50
C GLN A 817 -4.63 7.20 19.08
N PHE A 818 -5.92 7.57 19.19
CA PHE A 818 -7.07 6.80 18.70
C PHE A 818 -7.56 7.25 17.31
N LEU A 819 -7.10 8.40 16.82
CA LEU A 819 -7.57 9.06 15.59
C LEU A 819 -6.72 8.65 14.36
N SER A 820 -6.90 9.30 13.23
CA SER A 820 -6.23 9.00 11.95
C SER A 820 -6.60 7.62 11.38
N LYS A 821 -5.68 6.93 10.70
CA LYS A 821 -5.93 5.66 10.01
C LYS A 821 -6.13 4.49 11.01
N ARG A 822 -7.35 3.94 11.04
CA ARG A 822 -7.81 2.84 11.91
C ARG A 822 -8.47 1.68 11.16
N ILE A 823 -8.17 1.49 9.87
CA ILE A 823 -8.65 0.34 9.07
C ILE A 823 -8.30 -1.00 9.77
N SER A 824 -7.10 -1.10 10.35
CA SER A 824 -6.64 -2.29 11.08
C SER A 824 -7.39 -2.54 12.40
N SER A 825 -8.24 -1.63 12.87
CA SER A 825 -9.18 -1.84 13.97
C SER A 825 -10.51 -2.47 13.54
N TYR A 826 -10.78 -2.61 12.24
CA TYR A 826 -12.04 -3.20 11.76
C TYR A 826 -12.23 -4.64 12.30
N GLY A 827 -13.42 -4.93 12.82
CA GLY A 827 -13.76 -6.18 13.49
C GLY A 827 -13.10 -6.38 14.86
N GLY A 828 -12.34 -5.40 15.34
CA GLY A 828 -11.91 -5.26 16.72
C GLY A 828 -13.01 -4.70 17.62
N GLU A 829 -12.66 -4.44 18.88
CA GLU A 829 -13.56 -3.95 19.92
C GLU A 829 -12.97 -2.68 20.57
N LEU A 830 -13.79 -1.65 20.72
CA LEU A 830 -13.57 -0.52 21.63
C LEU A 830 -14.23 -0.88 22.96
N THR A 831 -13.42 -1.14 23.98
CA THR A 831 -13.88 -1.34 25.36
C THR A 831 -13.68 -0.06 26.15
N TYR A 832 -14.61 0.28 27.04
CA TYR A 832 -14.44 1.34 28.03
C TYR A 832 -15.31 1.07 29.27
N GLN A 833 -15.03 1.77 30.37
CA GLN A 833 -15.79 1.68 31.60
C GLN A 833 -16.29 3.06 32.03
N VAL A 834 -17.58 3.15 32.36
CA VAL A 834 -18.21 4.38 32.88
C VAL A 834 -18.80 4.15 34.26
N TYR A 835 -18.79 5.18 35.09
CA TYR A 835 -19.46 5.23 36.39
C TYR A 835 -19.99 6.65 36.59
N TYR A 836 -21.24 6.80 37.05
CA TYR A 836 -21.84 8.11 37.29
C TYR A 836 -22.71 8.12 38.54
N GLU A 837 -22.86 9.29 39.17
CA GLU A 837 -23.69 9.51 40.36
C GLU A 837 -24.75 10.58 40.06
N VAL A 838 -25.88 10.54 40.78
CA VAL A 838 -27.04 11.42 40.57
C VAL A 838 -27.55 11.90 41.94
N ASP A 839 -27.70 13.21 42.11
CA ASP A 839 -28.07 13.83 43.40
C ASP A 839 -29.57 13.76 43.73
N THR A 840 -30.41 13.54 42.72
CA THR A 840 -31.88 13.63 42.82
C THR A 840 -32.55 12.52 42.00
N PHE A 841 -33.83 12.66 41.63
CA PHE A 841 -34.53 11.65 40.81
C PHE A 841 -33.84 11.45 39.45
N ASP A 842 -33.64 10.19 39.07
CA ASP A 842 -33.08 9.79 37.78
C ASP A 842 -33.94 10.32 36.61
N VAL A 843 -33.29 10.97 35.64
CA VAL A 843 -33.86 11.36 34.34
C VAL A 843 -32.85 11.01 33.24
N PRO A 844 -32.76 9.72 32.85
CA PRO A 844 -31.79 9.26 31.85
C PRO A 844 -31.98 9.95 30.49
N THR A 845 -30.87 10.18 29.77
CA THR A 845 -30.89 10.65 28.37
C THR A 845 -30.89 9.48 27.39
N ASP A 846 -31.33 9.71 26.15
CA ASP A 846 -31.42 8.66 25.10
C ASP A 846 -30.31 8.79 24.02
N ASP A 847 -29.26 9.55 24.35
CA ASP A 847 -28.12 9.85 23.48
C ASP A 847 -27.34 8.59 23.03
N PRO A 848 -26.68 8.62 21.84
CA PRO A 848 -25.80 7.54 21.38
C PRO A 848 -24.57 7.43 22.28
N ASP A 849 -24.09 6.22 22.49
CA ASP A 849 -23.05 5.94 23.50
C ASP A 849 -21.63 6.15 22.97
N VAL A 850 -21.40 5.87 21.67
CA VAL A 850 -20.16 6.21 20.97
C VAL A 850 -20.49 6.84 19.61
N ILE A 851 -19.73 7.86 19.22
CA ILE A 851 -19.79 8.48 17.90
C ILE A 851 -18.38 8.42 17.28
N ILE A 852 -18.28 7.99 16.02
CA ILE A 852 -17.04 8.04 15.23
C ILE A 852 -17.29 8.92 14.01
N GLN A 853 -16.40 9.86 13.76
CA GLN A 853 -16.43 10.72 12.57
C GLN A 853 -15.15 10.54 11.77
N GLY A 854 -15.27 10.44 10.45
CA GLY A 854 -14.14 10.32 9.53
C GLY A 854 -14.56 10.35 8.06
N ASN A 855 -13.73 10.94 7.19
CA ASN A 855 -14.03 11.13 5.76
C ASN A 855 -15.46 11.69 5.45
N GLY A 856 -15.95 12.62 6.28
CA GLY A 856 -17.29 13.22 6.14
C GLY A 856 -18.46 12.31 6.56
N ILE A 857 -18.19 11.10 7.05
CA ILE A 857 -19.20 10.14 7.53
C ILE A 857 -19.27 10.21 9.06
N THR A 858 -20.48 10.27 9.61
CA THR A 858 -20.73 10.19 11.05
C THR A 858 -21.45 8.89 11.41
N LEU A 859 -20.81 8.07 12.23
CA LEU A 859 -21.28 6.78 12.70
C LEU A 859 -21.69 6.86 14.18
N TYR A 860 -22.87 6.36 14.50
CA TYR A 860 -23.42 6.31 15.86
C TYR A 860 -23.57 4.86 16.31
N HIS A 861 -23.09 4.57 17.51
CA HIS A 861 -23.33 3.32 18.21
C HIS A 861 -24.20 3.54 19.45
N LYS A 862 -25.12 2.61 19.69
CA LYS A 862 -25.95 2.56 20.89
C LYS A 862 -25.86 1.17 21.49
N SER A 863 -25.32 1.10 22.70
CA SER A 863 -25.05 -0.17 23.37
C SER A 863 -26.34 -0.81 23.89
N ARG A 864 -26.27 -2.12 24.15
CA ARG A 864 -27.31 -2.86 24.87
C ARG A 864 -27.05 -2.91 26.38
N SER A 865 -25.97 -2.29 26.86
CA SER A 865 -25.64 -2.22 28.28
C SER A 865 -26.67 -1.39 29.05
N GLU A 866 -27.13 -1.90 30.20
CA GLU A 866 -27.94 -1.14 31.14
C GLU A 866 -27.04 -0.21 31.96
N PHE A 867 -27.21 1.10 31.78
CA PHE A 867 -26.53 2.12 32.57
C PHE A 867 -27.34 2.42 33.84
N ALA A 868 -26.72 2.28 35.00
CA ALA A 868 -27.34 2.54 36.30
C ALA A 868 -26.42 3.43 37.17
N PRO A 869 -26.97 4.39 37.92
CA PRO A 869 -26.18 5.28 38.76
C PRO A 869 -25.53 4.50 39.91
N ASN A 870 -24.37 4.99 40.38
CA ASN A 870 -23.55 4.40 41.44
C ASN A 870 -23.04 2.97 41.13
N ARG A 871 -23.03 2.55 39.87
CA ARG A 871 -22.50 1.24 39.44
C ARG A 871 -21.57 1.39 38.23
N PRO A 872 -20.35 0.81 38.27
CA PRO A 872 -19.47 0.83 37.12
C PRO A 872 -20.00 -0.12 36.04
N THR A 873 -20.13 0.39 34.81
CA THR A 873 -20.63 -0.35 33.65
C THR A 873 -19.52 -0.41 32.60
N THR A 874 -19.05 -1.61 32.28
CA THR A 874 -18.12 -1.84 31.16
C THR A 874 -18.91 -2.01 29.87
N VAL A 875 -18.58 -1.19 28.88
CA VAL A 875 -19.18 -1.22 27.54
C VAL A 875 -18.16 -1.79 26.56
N LYS A 876 -18.67 -2.61 25.63
CA LYS A 876 -17.91 -3.26 24.57
C LYS A 876 -18.61 -2.96 23.25
N VAL A 877 -17.89 -2.29 22.34
CA VAL A 877 -18.42 -1.78 21.07
C VAL A 877 -17.62 -2.41 19.94
N ARG A 878 -18.25 -3.22 19.08
CA ARG A 878 -17.54 -3.88 17.99
C ARG A 878 -17.51 -2.99 16.76
N LEU A 879 -16.37 -2.97 16.08
CA LEU A 879 -16.19 -2.25 14.82
C LEU A 879 -16.66 -3.10 13.63
N LEU A 880 -17.96 -3.42 13.64
CA LEU A 880 -18.68 -4.17 12.60
C LEU A 880 -19.92 -3.39 12.18
N GLU A 881 -20.17 -3.24 10.87
CA GLU A 881 -21.21 -2.36 10.34
C GLU A 881 -22.63 -2.63 10.87
N SER A 882 -22.94 -3.87 11.25
CA SER A 882 -24.22 -4.27 11.85
C SER A 882 -24.51 -3.68 13.24
N GLU A 883 -23.50 -3.14 13.93
CA GLU A 883 -23.64 -2.50 15.25
C GLU A 883 -23.67 -0.96 15.18
N TRP A 884 -23.57 -0.37 13.99
CA TRP A 884 -23.50 1.08 13.80
C TRP A 884 -24.63 1.59 12.92
N ILE A 885 -25.02 2.84 13.14
CA ILE A 885 -26.05 3.56 12.40
C ILE A 885 -25.41 4.82 11.82
N VAL A 886 -25.72 5.17 10.57
CA VAL A 886 -25.04 6.28 9.86
C VAL A 886 -25.96 7.49 9.74
N SER A 887 -25.38 8.70 9.79
CA SER A 887 -25.99 9.89 9.21
C SER A 887 -25.16 10.36 8.00
N PRO A 888 -25.81 10.66 6.85
CA PRO A 888 -25.14 11.28 5.71
C PRO A 888 -24.94 12.79 5.86
N ASP A 889 -25.51 13.42 6.90
CA ASP A 889 -25.25 14.83 7.22
C ASP A 889 -24.01 14.92 8.14
N THR A 890 -23.09 15.81 7.80
CA THR A 890 -21.92 16.15 8.63
C THR A 890 -22.30 16.77 9.98
N ARG A 891 -23.52 17.28 10.12
CA ARG A 891 -24.05 17.86 11.36
C ARG A 891 -24.49 16.76 12.32
N LEU A 892 -24.04 16.84 13.58
CA LEU A 892 -24.31 15.87 14.66
C LEU A 892 -25.81 15.78 15.10
N THR A 893 -26.69 16.52 14.40
CA THR A 893 -28.15 16.62 14.54
C THR A 893 -28.93 16.03 13.35
N GLY A 894 -28.26 15.42 12.37
CA GLY A 894 -28.90 14.88 11.16
C GLY A 894 -29.90 13.74 11.42
N PRO A 895 -30.85 13.49 10.48
CA PRO A 895 -31.82 12.40 10.60
C PRO A 895 -31.12 11.03 10.56
N ILE A 896 -31.41 10.21 11.56
CA ILE A 896 -30.90 8.84 11.72
C ILE A 896 -31.74 7.93 10.81
N SER A 897 -31.16 7.37 9.73
CA SER A 897 -31.93 6.58 8.75
C SER A 897 -31.69 5.07 8.78
N ASP A 898 -30.43 4.61 8.70
CA ASP A 898 -30.12 3.20 8.39
C ASP A 898 -28.86 2.67 9.10
N TYR A 899 -28.75 1.34 9.19
CA TYR A 899 -27.51 0.66 9.58
C TYR A 899 -26.36 1.05 8.65
N ALA A 900 -25.16 1.17 9.20
CA ALA A 900 -23.97 1.43 8.40
C ALA A 900 -23.74 0.30 7.38
N THR A 901 -23.24 0.66 6.21
CA THR A 901 -22.66 -0.31 5.26
C THR A 901 -21.18 -0.54 5.56
N ARG A 902 -20.64 -1.69 5.14
CA ARG A 902 -19.20 -1.97 5.25
C ARG A 902 -18.37 -0.90 4.55
N GLU A 903 -18.83 -0.43 3.39
CA GLU A 903 -18.21 0.63 2.61
C GLU A 903 -18.12 1.96 3.41
N GLN A 904 -19.17 2.35 4.14
CA GLN A 904 -19.16 3.54 5.01
C GLN A 904 -18.27 3.35 6.24
N MET A 905 -18.32 2.17 6.86
CA MET A 905 -17.49 1.82 8.02
C MET A 905 -16.00 1.89 7.68
N MET A 906 -15.60 1.30 6.55
CA MET A 906 -14.20 1.30 6.09
C MET A 906 -13.72 2.69 5.66
N GLN A 907 -14.59 3.53 5.08
CA GLN A 907 -14.26 4.93 4.77
C GLN A 907 -14.08 5.77 6.03
N ALA A 908 -14.98 5.66 7.02
CA ALA A 908 -14.85 6.38 8.29
C ALA A 908 -13.58 5.98 9.07
N LEU A 909 -13.26 4.68 9.10
CA LEU A 909 -12.06 4.15 9.77
C LEU A 909 -10.74 4.48 9.05
N GLU A 910 -10.76 4.92 7.80
CA GLU A 910 -9.52 5.21 7.06
C GLU A 910 -8.93 6.58 7.37
N ASN A 911 -9.76 7.55 7.76
CA ASN A 911 -9.32 8.82 8.32
C ASN A 911 -10.28 9.26 9.44
N VAL A 912 -10.09 8.69 10.63
CA VAL A 912 -10.90 9.01 11.82
C VAL A 912 -10.49 10.39 12.35
N THR A 913 -11.37 11.37 12.23
CA THR A 913 -11.15 12.73 12.77
C THR A 913 -11.53 12.83 14.24
N THR A 914 -12.49 12.03 14.71
CA THR A 914 -13.02 12.14 16.08
C THR A 914 -13.61 10.82 16.56
N ILE A 915 -13.34 10.46 17.82
CA ILE A 915 -14.06 9.41 18.55
C ILE A 915 -14.58 10.01 19.85
N LEU A 916 -15.89 9.97 20.03
CA LEU A 916 -16.61 10.51 21.18
C LEU A 916 -17.23 9.38 21.99
N VAL A 917 -16.98 9.34 23.30
CA VAL A 917 -17.63 8.42 24.26
C VAL A 917 -18.56 9.22 25.15
N ARG A 918 -19.81 8.81 25.31
CA ARG A 918 -20.84 9.56 26.03
C ARG A 918 -20.44 9.89 27.47
N ALA A 919 -20.67 11.14 27.88
CA ALA A 919 -20.45 11.61 29.25
C ALA A 919 -21.76 11.99 29.96
N THR A 920 -22.77 12.51 29.25
CA THR A 920 -24.11 12.75 29.82
C THR A 920 -24.97 11.49 29.76
N TYR A 921 -25.14 10.82 30.90
CA TYR A 921 -26.07 9.69 31.08
C TYR A 921 -27.40 10.12 31.70
N ASP A 922 -27.38 11.12 32.58
CA ASP A 922 -28.57 11.61 33.29
C ASP A 922 -28.59 13.15 33.38
N ASN A 923 -29.76 13.76 33.19
CA ASN A 923 -29.94 15.22 33.29
C ASN A 923 -29.74 15.77 34.72
N ARG A 924 -29.55 14.91 35.72
CA ARG A 924 -29.31 15.24 37.13
C ARG A 924 -28.02 14.64 37.69
N GLN A 925 -27.14 14.11 36.84
CA GLN A 925 -25.83 13.58 37.27
C GLN A 925 -24.95 14.64 37.95
N SER A 926 -24.28 14.26 39.02
CA SER A 926 -23.33 15.10 39.76
C SER A 926 -21.89 14.68 39.57
N LEU A 927 -21.64 13.43 39.20
CA LEU A 927 -20.30 12.91 38.92
C LEU A 927 -20.34 11.98 37.71
N ILE A 928 -19.29 12.02 36.89
CA ILE A 928 -19.02 11.05 35.81
C ILE A 928 -17.55 10.62 35.89
N ARG A 929 -17.30 9.34 35.60
CA ARG A 929 -15.98 8.74 35.43
C ARG A 929 -15.88 7.96 34.13
N LEU A 930 -14.70 8.02 33.53
CA LEU A 930 -14.28 7.22 32.37
C LEU A 930 -12.96 6.52 32.70
N GLY A 931 -12.89 5.20 32.52
CA GLY A 931 -11.69 4.41 32.72
C GLY A 931 -11.60 3.24 31.73
N ASN A 932 -10.48 2.52 31.76
CA ASN A 932 -10.27 1.28 30.99
C ASN A 932 -10.64 1.38 29.49
N VAL A 933 -10.35 2.53 28.85
CA VAL A 933 -10.59 2.72 27.42
C VAL A 933 -9.48 2.03 26.62
N LEU A 934 -9.88 1.04 25.82
CA LEU A 934 -9.01 0.15 25.05
C LEU A 934 -9.58 0.01 23.63
N LEU A 935 -8.83 0.36 22.60
CA LEU A 935 -9.20 0.12 21.20
C LEU A 935 -8.32 -0.99 20.59
N ALA A 936 -8.93 -2.09 20.16
CA ALA A 936 -8.22 -3.14 19.44
C ALA A 936 -7.75 -2.66 18.05
N THR A 937 -6.52 -2.95 17.67
CA THR A 937 -5.92 -2.60 16.36
C THR A 937 -4.97 -3.69 15.89
N GLY A 938 -4.99 -4.06 14.62
CA GLY A 938 -4.03 -5.01 14.04
C GLY A 938 -2.62 -4.42 13.96
N VAL A 939 -1.62 -5.19 14.41
CA VAL A 939 -0.17 -4.92 14.30
C VAL A 939 0.56 -6.17 13.78
N PRO A 940 1.74 -6.06 13.15
CA PRO A 940 2.47 -7.22 12.62
C PRO A 940 3.22 -8.05 13.68
N GLN A 941 3.39 -7.53 14.90
CA GLN A 941 4.12 -8.18 16.00
C GLN A 941 3.23 -9.17 16.76
N GLU A 942 3.80 -10.22 17.36
CA GLU A 942 3.02 -11.14 18.21
C GLU A 942 2.70 -10.53 19.58
N THR A 943 1.40 -10.44 19.89
CA THR A 943 0.86 -9.82 21.12
C THR A 943 0.14 -10.80 22.04
N GLY A 944 -0.16 -12.02 21.56
CA GLY A 944 -0.97 -13.01 22.27
C GLY A 944 -2.48 -12.75 22.31
N LEU A 945 -2.98 -11.60 21.85
CA LEU A 945 -4.42 -11.25 21.88
C LEU A 945 -5.24 -11.83 20.71
N GLY A 946 -4.63 -12.68 19.89
CA GLY A 946 -5.26 -13.31 18.74
C GLY A 946 -5.23 -12.46 17.47
N ARG A 947 -5.45 -13.13 16.34
CA ARG A 947 -5.26 -12.59 15.00
C ARG A 947 -6.44 -11.74 14.53
N ALA A 948 -6.14 -10.64 13.83
CA ALA A 948 -7.10 -9.73 13.22
C ALA A 948 -7.71 -10.31 11.93
N PHE A 949 -8.45 -11.42 12.07
CA PHE A 949 -9.04 -12.16 10.95
C PHE A 949 -10.06 -11.36 10.13
N ALA A 950 -10.70 -10.37 10.75
CA ALA A 950 -11.70 -9.51 10.11
C ALA A 950 -11.10 -8.38 9.25
N VAL A 951 -9.82 -8.05 9.47
CA VAL A 951 -9.06 -7.12 8.64
C VAL A 951 -8.71 -7.83 7.33
N GLU A 952 -9.03 -7.19 6.22
CA GLU A 952 -8.70 -7.68 4.88
C GLU A 952 -7.21 -7.44 4.55
N ASP A 953 -6.73 -8.24 3.61
CA ASP A 953 -5.37 -8.27 3.08
C ASP A 953 -5.53 -8.53 1.58
N CYS A 954 -5.65 -7.43 0.85
CA CYS A 954 -6.09 -7.39 -0.54
C CYS A 954 -4.93 -7.59 -1.52
N THR A 955 -5.16 -8.37 -2.58
CA THR A 955 -4.20 -8.51 -3.67
C THR A 955 -4.34 -7.33 -4.63
N CYS A 956 -3.62 -6.24 -4.32
CA CYS A 956 -3.76 -4.97 -5.03
C CYS A 956 -3.23 -5.02 -6.48
N PRO A 957 -3.90 -4.36 -7.43
CA PRO A 957 -3.40 -4.21 -8.79
C PRO A 957 -2.20 -3.24 -8.83
N PRO A 958 -1.39 -3.26 -9.92
CA PRO A 958 -0.26 -2.35 -10.09
C PRO A 958 -0.68 -0.89 -9.88
N GLY A 959 0.08 -0.17 -9.05
CA GLY A 959 -0.19 1.21 -8.68
C GLY A 959 -0.89 1.43 -7.34
N TYR A 960 -1.35 0.37 -6.68
CA TYR A 960 -2.03 0.45 -5.38
C TYR A 960 -1.31 -0.40 -4.32
N SER A 961 -1.33 0.07 -3.07
CA SER A 961 -0.72 -0.58 -1.90
C SER A 961 -1.58 -0.39 -0.64
N GLY A 962 -1.16 -1.00 0.48
CA GLY A 962 -1.93 -1.04 1.72
C GLY A 962 -2.79 -2.31 1.85
N LEU A 963 -3.39 -2.50 3.03
CA LEU A 963 -4.15 -3.72 3.36
C LEU A 963 -5.47 -3.83 2.58
N SER A 964 -6.08 -2.69 2.29
CA SER A 964 -7.31 -2.49 1.54
C SER A 964 -7.06 -1.82 0.17
N CYS A 965 -5.82 -1.79 -0.34
CA CYS A 965 -5.47 -1.03 -1.56
C CYS A 965 -5.81 0.47 -1.45
N GLU A 966 -5.69 1.03 -0.25
CA GLU A 966 -6.05 2.40 0.12
C GLU A 966 -4.98 3.44 -0.26
N GLU A 967 -3.74 3.01 -0.43
CA GLU A 967 -2.57 3.84 -0.77
C GLU A 967 -2.16 3.67 -2.24
N CYS A 968 -1.41 4.64 -2.76
CA CYS A 968 -0.73 4.48 -4.05
C CYS A 968 0.62 3.81 -3.83
N ALA A 969 0.94 2.81 -4.66
CA ALA A 969 2.21 2.10 -4.60
C ALA A 969 3.39 3.04 -4.91
N PRO A 970 4.62 2.74 -4.47
CA PRO A 970 5.81 3.50 -4.85
C PRO A 970 5.90 3.67 -6.37
N GLY A 971 6.09 4.91 -6.81
CA GLY A 971 6.04 5.27 -8.24
C GLY A 971 4.64 5.61 -8.77
N PHE A 972 3.65 5.81 -7.89
CA PHE A 972 2.30 6.28 -8.24
C PHE A 972 1.84 7.35 -7.24
N PHE A 973 0.99 8.27 -7.71
CA PHE A 973 0.37 9.31 -6.88
C PHE A 973 -1.15 9.37 -7.07
N ARG A 974 -1.84 9.95 -6.09
CA ARG A 974 -3.30 10.06 -6.05
C ARG A 974 -3.80 11.20 -6.92
N VAL A 975 -4.86 10.94 -7.69
CA VAL A 975 -5.66 11.95 -8.39
C VAL A 975 -7.14 11.75 -8.10
N ASP A 976 -7.90 12.84 -8.16
CA ASP A 976 -9.35 12.82 -7.94
C ASP A 976 -10.05 12.10 -9.11
N GLY A 977 -10.45 10.85 -8.86
CA GLY A 977 -11.05 9.99 -9.87
C GLY A 977 -11.50 8.63 -9.35
N GLY A 978 -12.38 7.99 -10.12
CA GLY A 978 -12.90 6.65 -9.80
C GLY A 978 -13.96 6.60 -8.68
N ARG A 979 -14.47 5.39 -8.42
CA ARG A 979 -15.69 5.14 -7.61
C ARG A 979 -15.66 5.66 -6.16
N TYR A 980 -14.47 5.87 -5.60
CA TYR A 980 -14.28 6.39 -4.25
C TYR A 980 -13.35 7.63 -4.21
N GLY A 981 -13.15 8.33 -5.34
CA GLY A 981 -12.29 9.51 -5.44
C GLY A 981 -10.80 9.24 -5.19
N ARG A 982 -10.32 8.06 -5.61
CA ARG A 982 -9.05 7.44 -5.15
C ARG A 982 -8.35 6.70 -6.28
N GLN A 983 -8.09 7.39 -7.38
CA GLN A 983 -7.36 6.82 -8.51
C GLN A 983 -5.86 7.07 -8.34
N CYS A 984 -5.05 6.02 -8.46
CA CYS A 984 -3.59 6.14 -8.49
C CYS A 984 -3.09 6.11 -9.93
N VAL A 985 -2.21 7.06 -10.29
CA VAL A 985 -1.58 7.19 -11.61
C VAL A 985 -0.07 7.18 -11.47
N ALA A 986 0.63 6.66 -12.48
CA ALA A 986 2.09 6.54 -12.43
C ALA A 986 2.76 7.92 -12.39
N CYS A 987 3.86 8.03 -11.65
CA CYS A 987 4.67 9.25 -11.56
C CYS A 987 5.19 9.67 -12.94
N ASN A 988 4.94 10.93 -13.32
CA ASN A 988 5.44 11.49 -14.58
C ASN A 988 6.75 12.26 -14.37
N CYS A 989 7.84 11.53 -14.20
CA CYS A 989 9.18 12.09 -13.95
C CYS A 989 10.06 12.13 -15.21
N ASN A 990 9.44 12.25 -16.38
CA ASN A 990 10.08 12.24 -17.71
C ASN A 990 11.07 11.07 -17.95
N GLY A 991 10.93 9.95 -17.23
CA GLY A 991 11.84 8.79 -17.28
C GLY A 991 13.07 8.86 -16.36
N HIS A 992 13.37 10.04 -15.79
CA HIS A 992 14.55 10.28 -14.97
C HIS A 992 14.38 9.84 -13.50
N SER A 993 13.14 9.72 -13.02
CA SER A 993 12.82 9.00 -11.78
C SER A 993 11.68 8.00 -11.98
N THR A 994 11.61 7.03 -11.08
CA THR A 994 10.48 6.09 -10.92
C THR A 994 9.74 6.30 -9.60
N GLU A 995 10.08 7.36 -8.86
CA GLU A 995 9.53 7.67 -7.54
C GLU A 995 9.02 9.12 -7.53
N CYS A 996 7.83 9.32 -6.96
CA CYS A 996 7.27 10.63 -6.67
C CYS A 996 6.48 10.56 -5.37
N ASP A 997 6.16 11.73 -4.84
CA ASP A 997 5.30 11.90 -3.70
C ASP A 997 3.87 11.41 -3.98
N ALA A 998 3.33 10.56 -3.08
CA ALA A 998 2.08 9.84 -3.31
C ALA A 998 0.82 10.73 -3.29
N PHE A 999 0.91 11.99 -2.85
CA PHE A 999 -0.21 12.93 -2.78
C PHE A 999 -0.09 14.06 -3.82
N THR A 1000 1.11 14.60 -4.02
CA THR A 1000 1.36 15.75 -4.91
C THR A 1000 1.86 15.35 -6.30
N GLY A 1001 2.34 14.12 -6.49
CA GLY A 1001 2.95 13.67 -7.75
C GLY A 1001 4.34 14.25 -8.04
N ILE A 1002 4.92 15.00 -7.10
CA ILE A 1002 6.24 15.64 -7.25
C ILE A 1002 7.34 14.58 -7.18
N CYS A 1003 8.18 14.54 -8.21
CA CYS A 1003 9.22 13.54 -8.39
C CYS A 1003 10.33 13.65 -7.35
N ARG A 1004 10.75 12.49 -6.83
CA ARG A 1004 11.86 12.35 -5.87
C ARG A 1004 13.04 11.69 -6.56
N ASN A 1005 14.26 11.93 -6.09
CA ASN A 1005 15.47 11.23 -6.56
C ASN A 1005 15.71 11.30 -8.09
N CYS A 1006 15.58 12.49 -8.69
CA CYS A 1006 15.84 12.71 -10.12
C CYS A 1006 17.27 12.28 -10.51
N ARG A 1007 17.39 11.43 -11.55
CA ARG A 1007 18.67 10.92 -12.07
C ARG A 1007 19.15 11.72 -13.29
N ASP A 1008 20.21 11.26 -13.94
CA ASP A 1008 20.68 11.78 -15.23
C ASP A 1008 21.00 13.30 -15.23
N ASN A 1009 21.39 13.83 -14.07
CA ASN A 1009 21.65 15.25 -13.79
C ASN A 1009 20.43 16.16 -14.06
N THR A 1010 19.23 15.66 -13.76
CA THR A 1010 17.97 16.43 -13.81
C THR A 1010 17.50 16.88 -12.42
N GLN A 1011 16.68 17.93 -12.38
CA GLN A 1011 16.04 18.50 -11.20
C GLN A 1011 14.66 19.09 -11.56
N GLY A 1012 13.98 19.71 -10.59
CA GLY A 1012 12.63 20.27 -10.76
C GLY A 1012 11.53 19.26 -10.39
N PRO A 1013 10.27 19.73 -10.23
CA PRO A 1013 9.19 18.92 -9.67
C PRO A 1013 8.80 17.70 -10.50
N TYR A 1014 9.16 17.67 -11.79
CA TYR A 1014 8.94 16.53 -12.69
C TYR A 1014 10.25 16.00 -13.30
N CYS A 1015 11.40 16.30 -12.68
CA CYS A 1015 12.73 16.04 -13.24
C CYS A 1015 12.93 16.64 -14.65
N ASP A 1016 12.32 17.81 -14.91
CA ASP A 1016 12.20 18.42 -16.23
C ASP A 1016 13.15 19.61 -16.48
N GLN A 1017 14.16 19.78 -15.62
CA GLN A 1017 15.22 20.78 -15.72
C GLN A 1017 16.60 20.11 -15.57
N CYS A 1018 17.66 20.67 -16.15
CA CYS A 1018 19.03 20.20 -15.87
C CYS A 1018 19.57 20.82 -14.56
N VAL A 1019 20.38 20.05 -13.82
CA VAL A 1019 21.13 20.54 -12.65
C VAL A 1019 22.16 21.59 -13.08
N SER A 1020 22.36 22.61 -12.24
CA SER A 1020 23.34 23.67 -12.45
C SER A 1020 24.72 23.14 -12.87
N GLY A 1021 25.22 23.60 -14.02
CA GLY A 1021 26.46 23.10 -14.63
C GLY A 1021 26.28 22.00 -15.69
N TYR A 1022 25.03 21.59 -15.95
CA TYR A 1022 24.66 20.65 -17.01
C TYR A 1022 23.65 21.29 -17.98
N VAL A 1023 23.69 20.90 -19.25
CA VAL A 1023 22.85 21.39 -20.35
C VAL A 1023 22.40 20.25 -21.27
N GLY A 1024 21.19 20.36 -21.81
CA GLY A 1024 20.61 19.40 -22.74
C GLY A 1024 19.08 19.45 -22.74
N ASP A 1025 18.44 18.32 -23.02
CA ASP A 1025 16.98 18.15 -23.01
C ASP A 1025 16.53 17.25 -21.83
N PRO A 1026 16.19 17.82 -20.67
CA PRO A 1026 15.75 17.10 -19.47
C PRO A 1026 14.38 16.42 -19.60
N ARG A 1027 13.67 16.56 -20.73
CA ARG A 1027 12.40 15.87 -20.97
C ARG A 1027 12.54 14.65 -21.88
N SER A 1028 13.75 14.35 -22.32
CA SER A 1028 14.03 13.32 -23.33
C SER A 1028 14.05 11.88 -22.81
N GLY A 1029 14.00 11.66 -21.49
CA GLY A 1029 14.01 10.31 -20.88
C GLY A 1029 15.28 9.49 -21.16
N SER A 1030 16.34 10.16 -21.60
CA SER A 1030 17.63 9.58 -21.95
C SER A 1030 18.66 9.78 -20.84
N GLN A 1031 19.51 8.80 -20.56
CA GLN A 1031 20.61 8.98 -19.58
C GLN A 1031 21.59 10.11 -19.96
N ASP A 1032 21.59 10.52 -21.23
CA ASP A 1032 22.37 11.65 -21.75
C ASP A 1032 21.59 12.98 -21.82
N ALA A 1033 20.40 13.04 -21.20
CA ALA A 1033 19.50 14.20 -21.24
C ALA A 1033 20.18 15.51 -20.81
N CYS A 1034 20.95 15.48 -19.72
CA CYS A 1034 21.70 16.63 -19.22
C CYS A 1034 23.19 16.31 -19.13
N ARG A 1035 23.99 16.98 -19.95
CA ARG A 1035 25.44 16.76 -20.08
C ARG A 1035 26.24 17.91 -19.46
N PRO A 1036 27.43 17.68 -18.88
CA PRO A 1036 28.24 18.75 -18.32
C PRO A 1036 28.52 19.87 -19.34
N CYS A 1037 28.46 21.13 -18.90
CA CYS A 1037 28.86 22.27 -19.72
C CYS A 1037 30.36 22.22 -20.05
N GLU A 1038 30.73 22.09 -21.34
CA GLU A 1038 32.13 22.18 -21.77
C GLU A 1038 32.62 23.65 -21.78
N CYS A 1039 33.50 24.05 -20.84
CA CYS A 1039 34.08 25.38 -20.82
C CYS A 1039 35.44 25.46 -20.07
N PRO A 1040 36.50 26.08 -20.62
CA PRO A 1040 36.81 26.23 -22.05
C PRO A 1040 38.28 25.89 -22.42
N LEU A 1041 38.57 26.01 -23.73
CA LEU A 1041 39.86 25.77 -24.38
C LEU A 1041 41.04 26.63 -23.85
N SER A 1042 42.24 26.08 -23.99
CA SER A 1042 43.51 26.55 -23.41
C SER A 1042 44.22 27.70 -24.17
N ASN A 1043 43.55 28.82 -24.48
CA ASN A 1043 44.23 29.98 -25.09
C ASN A 1043 43.77 31.36 -24.52
N PRO A 1044 44.67 32.25 -24.04
CA PRO A 1044 44.28 33.50 -23.34
C PRO A 1044 43.74 34.65 -24.20
N GLU A 1045 43.84 34.61 -25.53
CA GLU A 1045 43.50 35.77 -26.39
C GLU A 1045 42.02 35.89 -26.80
N ASN A 1046 41.15 34.97 -26.35
CA ASN A 1046 39.69 35.04 -26.60
C ASN A 1046 38.88 35.51 -25.36
N GLN A 1047 39.54 36.12 -24.37
CA GLN A 1047 38.86 36.94 -23.37
C GLN A 1047 38.94 38.42 -23.79
N TRP A 1048 37.79 39.11 -23.79
CA TRP A 1048 37.61 40.57 -23.95
C TRP A 1048 37.84 41.19 -25.35
N VAL A 1049 36.76 41.38 -26.11
CA VAL A 1049 36.65 42.36 -27.22
C VAL A 1049 35.20 42.89 -27.23
N SER A 1050 34.88 44.19 -27.26
CA SER A 1050 35.71 45.39 -27.46
C SER A 1050 35.18 46.63 -26.75
N LEU A 1051 36.06 47.60 -26.52
CA LEU A 1051 35.72 49.02 -26.41
C LEU A 1051 36.69 49.80 -27.32
N TYR A 1052 36.14 50.73 -28.12
CA TYR A 1052 36.79 51.55 -29.17
C TYR A 1052 37.26 50.85 -30.46
N VAL A 1053 36.65 51.24 -31.59
CA VAL A 1053 37.19 52.32 -32.44
C VAL A 1053 36.04 53.15 -33.03
N SER A 1054 36.06 54.47 -32.80
CA SER A 1054 35.32 55.46 -33.57
C SER A 1054 36.23 56.09 -34.64
N ILE A 1055 35.65 56.75 -35.66
CA ILE A 1055 36.29 57.31 -36.89
C ILE A 1055 36.46 56.23 -37.99
N ALA A 1056 35.73 56.26 -39.11
CA ALA A 1056 35.73 57.39 -40.05
C ALA A 1056 34.45 57.54 -40.90
N GLN A 1057 33.75 58.68 -40.74
CA GLN A 1057 33.08 59.33 -41.87
C GLN A 1057 34.13 60.10 -42.68
N SER A 1058 34.54 59.57 -43.84
CA SER A 1058 34.99 60.34 -45.01
C SER A 1058 35.32 59.42 -46.19
N LEU A 1059 34.28 58.88 -46.83
CA LEU A 1059 34.17 58.68 -48.28
C LEU A 1059 32.72 58.31 -48.65
#